data_AF-A0A183E3M0-F1
#
_entry.id   AF-A0A183E3M0-F1
#
_cell.length_a   1.000
_cell.length_b   1.000
_cell.length_c   1.000
_cell.angle_alpha   90.00
_cell.angle_beta   90.00
_cell.angle_gamma   90.00
#
_symmetry.space_group_name_H-M   'P 1'
#
loop_
_entity.id
_entity.type
_entity.pdbx_description
1 polymer ?
#
loop_
_entity_poly.entity_id
_entity_poly.type
_entity_poly.pdbx_seq_one_letter_code
_entity_poly.pdbx_strand_id
1 'polypeptide(L)'
;MAIKESDLPKDTKTAKGAGASRASPPASGRTKGSGRVNAERPVRTLYGEILSRMNCSRMFIVAALFAALAAVAQFAYYYGVVMPKRISQKCELPTVGFEHDPKIWGTFRSHLYFGLRARHELSPLFGMMWYQQPGVDGQIPRIHHWCEQDNGPSRYAWTVADGRTFGRQSIRDGSMDLFTDWLNDGPIWTARITTKSTTASNYALLFYFALQDEKSKLYAFYKDNELDYFTGESELFGKFSVNFSTSADFASRSFVALKTMEHWDLSQMKELALSATVIDRHRRMLRLQSLYFPEDSVPELEPRLIMLQINVPSNSSTEISFSVDEKEPIKGKKFSEILEQRVEEFNKKFETTYGLSAKGYSDIYLEMGRMALSNMLGSIGYAYGFNVVQSSYSSKPSHYGPHALFSTCPSRSVFPRGFLWDEGFHQLLFRKFDPSLSLEVPSLDTFLLVLLLNCFGLKTRSRQRFTIVWLVGGFTAPDLPEYSLSVVKIIASWLDKMNIDGWIPREMILGREAEQRVPAEFIVQRDSIANPPMLFYLIDKYLDDENHSKQYSDQLKKFYPRLRLWHSWLNATQLGKRAGTYRWRGRNATTDDELNPKTLPSGLDDFPRATHPTDDVSFCKHFSTLLQASHLEPTIRLFLFIYLPGQAAKFVRTSL
;
A
#
# COMPACT_ATOMS: atom_id res chain seq x y z
N MET A 1 -17.95 2.12 30.93
CA MET A 1 -17.42 2.12 32.32
C MET A 1 -16.08 2.82 32.31
N ALA A 2 -15.91 3.89 33.11
CA ALA A 2 -14.65 4.61 33.24
C ALA A 2 -13.94 4.19 34.54
N ILE A 3 -12.61 4.09 34.51
CA ILE A 3 -11.77 3.87 35.69
C ILE A 3 -10.79 5.04 35.76
N LYS A 4 -10.70 5.67 36.93
CA LYS A 4 -9.83 6.81 37.21
C LYS A 4 -8.42 6.35 37.57
N GLU A 5 -7.42 7.13 37.17
CA GLU A 5 -6.11 7.15 37.82
C GLU A 5 -6.12 8.15 38.98
N SER A 6 -5.42 7.83 40.08
CA SER A 6 -4.97 8.83 41.06
C SER A 6 -3.73 8.38 41.84
N ASP A 7 -3.03 9.39 42.37
CA ASP A 7 -2.14 9.35 43.55
C ASP A 7 -0.65 8.96 43.38
N LEU A 8 0.12 10.00 43.04
CA LEU A 8 1.56 10.16 43.33
C LEU A 8 1.75 11.41 44.22
N PRO A 9 2.41 11.35 45.38
CA PRO A 9 2.79 12.53 46.17
C PRO A 9 4.18 13.07 45.79
N LYS A 10 4.31 14.41 45.75
CA LYS A 10 5.60 15.14 45.72
C LYS A 10 6.04 15.51 47.15
N ASP A 11 7.35 15.55 47.43
CA ASP A 11 8.27 16.73 47.59
C ASP A 11 8.99 16.54 48.98
N THR A 12 10.06 17.21 49.44
CA THR A 12 10.70 18.48 49.02
C THR A 12 12.22 18.51 49.32
N LYS A 13 12.93 19.45 48.65
CA LYS A 13 13.98 20.42 49.13
C LYS A 13 14.53 20.26 50.58
N THR A 14 15.77 20.62 50.97
CA THR A 14 16.89 21.48 50.45
C THR A 14 18.11 21.25 51.39
N ALA A 15 19.38 21.04 50.98
CA ALA A 15 20.41 21.96 50.43
C ALA A 15 21.46 22.53 51.43
N LYS A 16 22.74 22.50 51.00
CA LYS A 16 23.94 23.28 51.43
C LYS A 16 24.65 23.04 52.79
N GLY A 17 25.99 23.02 52.72
CA GLY A 17 26.95 23.17 53.84
C GLY A 17 28.36 22.69 53.44
N ALA A 18 29.43 23.46 53.65
CA ALA A 18 30.77 23.17 53.09
C ALA A 18 31.95 23.62 54.00
N GLY A 19 33.13 22.99 53.79
CA GLY A 19 34.43 23.38 54.37
C GLY A 19 34.72 22.85 55.79
N ALA A 20 35.96 22.79 56.29
CA ALA A 20 37.28 22.97 55.68
C ALA A 20 38.39 22.31 56.57
N SER A 21 39.66 22.38 56.15
CA SER A 21 40.82 21.61 56.65
C SER A 21 41.63 22.21 57.84
N ARG A 22 42.57 21.39 58.38
CA ARG A 22 43.77 21.66 59.24
C ARG A 22 43.62 21.33 60.75
N ALA A 23 44.68 21.12 61.56
CA ALA A 23 45.93 20.33 61.45
C ALA A 23 46.89 20.64 62.65
N SER A 24 47.30 19.62 63.42
CA SER A 24 48.53 19.57 64.27
C SER A 24 48.64 20.52 65.50
N PRO A 25 49.63 20.37 66.41
CA PRO A 25 50.20 19.20 67.15
C PRO A 25 50.15 19.51 68.70
N PRO A 26 51.11 19.23 69.63
CA PRO A 26 52.23 18.26 69.73
C PRO A 26 52.41 17.53 71.12
N ALA A 27 53.36 16.58 71.15
CA ALA A 27 54.38 16.31 72.20
C ALA A 27 54.12 15.58 73.56
N SER A 28 55.01 14.58 73.77
CA SER A 28 55.68 14.13 75.02
C SER A 28 55.04 13.03 75.90
N GLY A 29 55.89 12.08 76.35
CA GLY A 29 55.51 11.03 77.33
C GLY A 29 56.26 9.69 77.22
N ARG A 30 57.43 9.56 77.86
CA ARG A 30 58.06 8.27 78.27
C ARG A 30 57.21 7.62 79.41
N THR A 31 57.18 6.32 79.75
CA THR A 31 58.02 5.14 79.45
C THR A 31 57.33 3.83 79.87
N LYS A 32 57.74 2.69 79.27
CA LYS A 32 57.74 1.29 79.79
C LYS A 32 56.46 0.68 80.42
N GLY A 33 55.93 -0.33 79.73
CA GLY A 33 55.13 -1.43 80.31
C GLY A 33 55.06 -2.60 79.31
N SER A 34 55.40 -3.83 79.72
CA SER A 34 55.45 -4.98 78.81
C SER A 34 54.08 -5.59 78.56
N GLY A 35 53.67 -5.73 77.29
CA GLY A 35 52.43 -6.40 76.89
C GLY A 35 52.55 -7.03 75.50
N ARG A 36 52.01 -8.24 75.33
CA ARG A 36 52.08 -9.04 74.09
C ARG A 36 51.57 -8.27 72.87
N VAL A 37 52.31 -8.37 71.76
CA VAL A 37 51.82 -7.99 70.43
C VAL A 37 50.72 -8.98 70.00
N ASN A 38 49.47 -8.53 69.95
CA ASN A 38 48.43 -9.18 69.17
C ASN A 38 48.46 -8.61 67.75
N ALA A 39 48.76 -9.45 66.76
CA ALA A 39 48.67 -9.06 65.36
C ALA A 39 47.20 -8.96 64.94
N GLU A 40 46.84 -7.87 64.27
CA GLU A 40 45.51 -7.69 63.68
C GLU A 40 45.26 -8.75 62.60
N ARG A 41 44.09 -9.39 62.62
CA ARG A 41 43.67 -10.32 61.56
C ARG A 41 43.05 -9.51 60.41
N PRO A 42 43.40 -9.78 59.15
CA PRO A 42 42.74 -9.12 58.03
C PRO A 42 41.28 -9.59 57.92
N VAL A 43 40.37 -8.65 57.63
CA VAL A 43 38.97 -8.95 57.34
C VAL A 43 38.89 -9.71 56.02
N ARG A 44 38.83 -11.04 56.09
CA ARG A 44 38.46 -11.87 54.94
C ARG A 44 36.99 -11.64 54.64
N THR A 45 36.69 -11.12 53.45
CA THR A 45 35.31 -11.04 52.95
C THR A 45 34.76 -12.46 52.79
N LEU A 46 33.48 -12.65 53.12
CA LEU A 46 32.79 -13.96 53.13
C LEU A 46 32.98 -14.74 51.81
N TYR A 47 33.05 -14.04 50.68
CA TYR A 47 33.37 -14.59 49.37
C TYR A 47 34.71 -15.35 49.31
N GLY A 48 35.76 -14.84 49.96
CA GLY A 48 37.09 -15.46 49.96
C GLY A 48 37.16 -16.75 50.79
N GLU A 49 36.35 -16.88 51.83
CA GLU A 49 36.30 -18.12 52.64
C GLU A 49 35.45 -19.22 52.00
N ILE A 50 34.44 -18.86 51.20
CA ILE A 50 33.67 -19.82 50.39
C ILE A 50 34.55 -20.36 49.24
N LEU A 51 35.22 -19.48 48.50
CA LEU A 51 36.09 -19.85 47.39
C LEU A 51 37.29 -20.71 47.82
N SER A 52 37.89 -20.42 48.98
CA SER A 52 39.04 -21.21 49.50
C SER A 52 38.69 -22.58 50.07
N ARG A 53 37.40 -22.92 50.21
CA ARG A 53 36.91 -24.23 50.67
C ARG A 53 36.36 -25.12 49.55
N MET A 54 36.38 -24.65 48.30
CA MET A 54 35.89 -25.40 47.15
C MET A 54 37.06 -25.97 46.33
N ASN A 55 37.29 -27.29 46.39
CA ASN A 55 38.19 -27.97 45.45
C ASN A 55 37.73 -27.68 44.00
N CYS A 56 38.67 -27.61 43.05
CA CYS A 56 38.42 -27.19 41.66
C CYS A 56 37.19 -27.87 41.02
N SER A 57 36.98 -29.17 41.26
CA SER A 57 35.78 -29.92 40.82
C SER A 57 34.46 -29.25 41.23
N ARG A 58 34.32 -28.73 42.46
CA ARG A 58 33.12 -28.01 42.91
C ARG A 58 32.99 -26.63 42.25
N MET A 59 34.10 -25.94 41.98
CA MET A 59 34.07 -24.69 41.21
C MET A 59 33.64 -24.94 39.76
N PHE A 60 34.13 -26.00 39.12
CA PHE A 60 33.69 -26.42 37.78
C PHE A 60 32.19 -26.77 37.76
N ILE A 61 31.67 -27.50 38.76
CA ILE A 61 30.24 -27.81 38.86
C ILE A 61 29.40 -26.53 38.99
N VAL A 62 29.78 -25.59 39.87
CA VAL A 62 29.05 -24.33 40.04
C VAL A 62 29.12 -23.47 38.76
N ALA A 63 30.28 -23.37 38.11
CA ALA A 63 30.41 -22.66 36.84
C ALA A 63 29.57 -23.30 35.72
N ALA A 64 29.53 -24.64 35.64
CA ALA A 64 28.71 -25.37 34.69
C ALA A 64 27.21 -25.17 34.95
N LEU A 65 26.78 -25.12 36.22
CA LEU A 65 25.39 -24.80 36.58
C LEU A 65 25.01 -23.36 36.20
N PHE A 66 25.89 -22.38 36.42
CA PHE A 66 25.66 -21.01 35.95
C PHE A 66 25.61 -20.91 34.42
N ALA A 67 26.49 -21.62 33.71
CA ALA A 67 26.47 -21.67 32.24
C ALA A 67 25.19 -22.34 31.71
N ALA A 68 24.72 -23.43 32.33
CA ALA A 68 23.47 -24.08 31.99
C ALA A 68 22.26 -23.18 32.27
N LEU A 69 22.22 -22.50 33.43
CA LEU A 69 21.16 -21.55 33.76
C LEU A 69 21.14 -20.36 32.79
N ALA A 70 22.31 -19.83 32.42
CA ALA A 70 22.44 -18.77 31.41
C ALA A 70 21.96 -19.24 30.02
N ALA A 71 22.28 -20.48 29.62
CA ALA A 71 21.79 -21.07 28.37
C ALA A 71 20.26 -21.26 28.38
N VAL A 72 19.67 -21.71 29.48
CA VAL A 72 18.20 -21.83 29.65
C VAL A 72 17.55 -20.45 29.65
N ALA A 73 18.11 -19.46 30.34
CA ALA A 73 17.60 -18.09 30.34
C ALA A 73 17.68 -17.44 28.94
N GLN A 74 18.79 -17.66 28.21
CA GLN A 74 18.96 -17.20 26.83
C GLN A 74 17.96 -17.89 25.89
N PHE A 75 17.73 -19.19 26.04
CA PHE A 75 16.73 -19.95 25.27
C PHE A 75 15.32 -19.42 25.54
N ALA A 76 14.94 -19.24 26.81
CA ALA A 76 13.65 -18.71 27.22
C ALA A 76 13.42 -17.28 26.73
N TYR A 77 14.44 -16.41 26.81
CA TYR A 77 14.40 -15.06 26.25
C TYR A 77 14.25 -15.09 24.71
N TYR A 78 15.01 -15.94 24.03
CA TYR A 78 14.96 -16.04 22.58
C TYR A 78 13.60 -16.51 22.07
N TYR A 79 13.05 -17.59 22.63
CA TYR A 79 11.74 -18.12 22.21
C TYR A 79 10.54 -17.35 22.78
N GLY A 80 10.67 -16.73 23.95
CA GLY A 80 9.59 -15.97 24.59
C GLY A 80 9.52 -14.48 24.21
N VAL A 81 10.62 -13.87 23.74
CA VAL A 81 10.71 -12.42 23.48
C VAL A 81 11.19 -12.09 22.06
N VAL A 82 12.20 -12.80 21.54
CA VAL A 82 12.76 -12.50 20.21
C VAL A 82 11.89 -13.09 19.10
N MET A 83 11.68 -14.40 19.12
CA MET A 83 10.93 -15.14 18.09
C MET A 83 9.51 -14.57 17.84
N PRO A 84 8.68 -14.27 18.86
CA PRO A 84 7.37 -13.65 18.65
C PRO A 84 7.38 -12.31 17.91
N LYS A 85 8.49 -11.56 17.96
CA LYS A 85 8.61 -10.21 17.36
C LYS A 85 9.11 -10.24 15.92
N ARG A 86 9.79 -11.30 15.48
CA ARG A 86 10.40 -11.39 14.13
C ARG A 86 9.39 -11.24 13.00
N ILE A 87 8.19 -11.82 13.16
CA ILE A 87 7.09 -11.68 12.18
C ILE A 87 6.77 -10.22 11.84
N SER A 88 6.87 -9.32 12.83
CA SER A 88 6.59 -7.89 12.72
C SER A 88 7.81 -7.01 12.43
N GLN A 89 9.01 -7.60 12.31
CA GLN A 89 10.24 -6.86 11.96
C GLN A 89 10.41 -6.79 10.44
N LYS A 90 10.61 -5.58 9.90
CA LYS A 90 10.90 -5.38 8.48
C LYS A 90 12.28 -5.95 8.11
N CYS A 91 12.42 -6.38 6.86
CA CYS A 91 13.69 -6.87 6.32
C CYS A 91 14.80 -5.79 6.41
N GLU A 92 15.99 -6.20 6.91
CA GLU A 92 17.16 -5.33 7.11
C GLU A 92 17.90 -4.96 5.81
N LEU A 93 17.63 -5.67 4.71
CA LEU A 93 18.18 -5.33 3.38
C LEU A 93 17.69 -3.93 2.95
N PRO A 94 18.47 -3.18 2.14
CA PRO A 94 18.01 -1.92 1.56
C PRO A 94 16.66 -2.06 0.84
N THR A 95 15.84 -1.01 0.88
CA THR A 95 14.60 -0.96 0.10
C THR A 95 14.91 -1.00 -1.38
N VAL A 96 14.15 -1.78 -2.13
CA VAL A 96 14.29 -1.89 -3.60
C VAL A 96 13.24 -1.09 -4.35
N GLY A 97 12.29 -0.50 -3.60
CA GLY A 97 11.39 0.53 -4.04
C GLY A 97 12.11 1.72 -4.65
N PHE A 98 11.31 2.51 -5.33
CA PHE A 98 11.75 3.63 -6.14
C PHE A 98 11.11 4.88 -5.59
N GLU A 99 11.78 6.02 -5.75
CA GLU A 99 11.11 7.30 -5.59
C GLU A 99 9.94 7.42 -6.59
N HIS A 100 8.93 8.17 -6.18
CA HIS A 100 7.83 8.62 -7.01
C HIS A 100 7.42 10.00 -6.55
N ASP A 101 6.95 10.84 -7.46
CA ASP A 101 6.33 12.09 -7.03
C ASP A 101 5.03 11.73 -6.27
N PRO A 102 4.94 12.10 -4.97
CA PRO A 102 3.81 11.72 -4.11
C PRO A 102 2.54 12.53 -4.40
N LYS A 103 2.61 13.55 -5.27
CA LYS A 103 1.49 14.43 -5.63
C LYS A 103 0.63 13.91 -6.79
N ILE A 104 1.04 12.86 -7.50
CA ILE A 104 0.22 12.30 -8.59
C ILE A 104 -1.02 11.59 -8.07
N TRP A 105 -2.17 12.04 -8.56
CA TRP A 105 -3.48 11.47 -8.33
C TRP A 105 -3.81 10.32 -9.27
N GLY A 106 -4.54 9.33 -8.78
CA GLY A 106 -5.19 8.32 -9.63
C GLY A 106 -6.39 7.70 -8.95
N THR A 107 -7.04 6.75 -9.63
CA THR A 107 -8.19 5.98 -9.15
C THR A 107 -7.80 4.92 -8.10
N PHE A 108 -6.81 5.25 -7.27
CA PHE A 108 -6.11 4.34 -6.36
C PHE A 108 -6.93 3.92 -5.12
N ARG A 109 -8.26 4.11 -5.15
CA ARG A 109 -9.26 3.63 -4.17
C ARG A 109 -10.19 2.63 -4.87
N SER A 110 -9.63 1.50 -5.31
CA SER A 110 -10.27 0.59 -6.25
C SER A 110 -11.55 -0.10 -5.72
N HIS A 111 -11.76 -0.09 -4.40
CA HIS A 111 -13.00 -0.51 -3.72
C HIS A 111 -14.20 0.41 -3.96
N LEU A 112 -13.99 1.64 -4.42
CA LEU A 112 -15.06 2.60 -4.72
C LEU A 112 -15.49 2.51 -6.18
N TYR A 113 -16.75 2.84 -6.49
CA TYR A 113 -17.16 3.00 -7.89
C TYR A 113 -16.39 4.13 -8.56
N PHE A 114 -16.23 5.28 -7.90
CA PHE A 114 -15.32 6.33 -8.33
C PHE A 114 -14.75 7.07 -7.11
N GLY A 115 -13.44 7.24 -7.08
CA GLY A 115 -12.72 7.94 -6.04
C GLY A 115 -11.25 8.07 -6.38
N LEU A 116 -10.63 9.14 -5.89
CA LEU A 116 -9.25 9.51 -6.24
C LEU A 116 -8.43 9.68 -4.97
N ARG A 117 -7.16 9.34 -5.05
CA ARG A 117 -6.11 9.71 -4.08
C ARG A 117 -4.76 9.75 -4.78
N ALA A 118 -3.78 10.40 -4.17
CA ALA A 118 -2.39 10.26 -4.52
C ALA A 118 -1.71 9.09 -3.79
N ARG A 119 -0.53 8.68 -4.29
CA ARG A 119 0.29 7.57 -3.74
C ARG A 119 1.06 7.97 -2.48
N HIS A 120 0.35 8.47 -1.48
CA HIS A 120 0.92 8.92 -0.22
C HIS A 120 -0.03 8.65 0.95
N GLU A 121 0.54 8.48 2.15
CA GLU A 121 -0.22 8.28 3.40
C GLU A 121 -1.06 9.53 3.73
N LEU A 122 -0.46 10.73 3.68
CA LEU A 122 -1.12 12.02 3.90
C LEU A 122 -1.94 12.55 2.69
N SER A 123 -2.24 11.71 1.70
CA SER A 123 -3.04 12.15 0.55
C SER A 123 -4.47 12.43 0.99
N PRO A 124 -5.04 13.62 0.69
CA PRO A 124 -6.48 13.79 0.75
C PRO A 124 -7.20 12.73 -0.09
N LEU A 125 -8.37 12.31 0.36
CA LEU A 125 -9.18 11.28 -0.27
C LEU A 125 -10.44 11.92 -0.88
N PHE A 126 -10.60 11.74 -2.18
CA PHE A 126 -11.84 12.06 -2.88
C PHE A 126 -12.67 10.79 -3.10
N GLY A 127 -13.99 10.90 -3.06
CA GLY A 127 -14.89 9.81 -3.41
C GLY A 127 -16.29 10.30 -3.81
N MET A 128 -16.95 9.51 -4.65
CA MET A 128 -18.31 9.75 -5.15
C MET A 128 -19.30 8.73 -4.58
N MET A 129 -20.52 9.19 -4.31
CA MET A 129 -21.70 8.35 -4.09
C MET A 129 -22.87 8.87 -4.94
N TRP A 130 -23.90 8.05 -5.12
CA TRP A 130 -25.16 8.53 -5.70
C TRP A 130 -26.37 7.74 -5.21
N TYR A 131 -27.56 8.31 -5.39
CA TYR A 131 -28.84 7.62 -5.27
C TYR A 131 -29.91 8.28 -6.17
N GLN A 132 -30.91 7.52 -6.60
CA GLN A 132 -32.13 8.08 -7.20
C GLN A 132 -33.00 8.70 -6.10
N GLN A 133 -33.49 9.93 -6.29
CA GLN A 133 -34.34 10.62 -5.32
C GLN A 133 -35.68 9.86 -5.16
N PRO A 134 -36.03 9.34 -3.97
CA PRO A 134 -37.20 8.46 -3.78
C PRO A 134 -38.54 9.20 -3.70
N GLY A 135 -38.57 10.51 -4.00
CA GLY A 135 -39.76 11.34 -3.82
C GLY A 135 -40.06 11.65 -2.36
N VAL A 136 -41.34 11.73 -2.00
CA VAL A 136 -41.81 12.18 -0.66
C VAL A 136 -42.08 11.00 0.29
N ASP A 137 -41.97 9.76 -0.19
CA ASP A 137 -42.52 8.56 0.48
C ASP A 137 -41.64 8.02 1.63
N GLY A 138 -40.75 8.85 2.18
CA GLY A 138 -39.98 8.55 3.40
C GLY A 138 -39.00 7.38 3.28
N GLN A 139 -38.75 6.86 2.08
CA GLN A 139 -37.85 5.73 1.87
C GLN A 139 -36.39 6.12 2.13
N ILE A 140 -35.65 5.23 2.79
CA ILE A 140 -34.20 5.38 2.99
C ILE A 140 -33.53 5.30 1.60
N PRO A 141 -32.69 6.27 1.22
CA PRO A 141 -32.05 6.27 -0.10
C PRO A 141 -31.07 5.11 -0.23
N ARG A 142 -31.12 4.39 -1.36
CA ARG A 142 -30.13 3.37 -1.71
C ARG A 142 -28.86 4.06 -2.22
N ILE A 143 -27.97 4.41 -1.31
CA ILE A 143 -26.69 5.07 -1.64
C ILE A 143 -25.70 4.04 -2.20
N HIS A 144 -25.26 4.24 -3.43
CA HIS A 144 -24.16 3.52 -4.05
C HIS A 144 -22.84 4.26 -3.80
N HIS A 145 -21.81 3.55 -3.32
CA HIS A 145 -20.51 4.15 -2.96
C HIS A 145 -19.36 3.15 -3.17
N TRP A 146 -19.41 2.06 -2.41
CA TRP A 146 -18.52 0.92 -2.49
C TRP A 146 -18.96 -0.02 -3.63
N CYS A 147 -17.99 -0.62 -4.33
CA CYS A 147 -18.26 -1.70 -5.30
C CYS A 147 -18.87 -2.89 -4.55
N GLU A 148 -20.14 -3.17 -4.83
CA GLU A 148 -20.94 -4.18 -4.14
C GLU A 148 -21.39 -5.21 -5.19
N GLN A 149 -21.19 -6.50 -4.90
CA GLN A 149 -21.62 -7.58 -5.80
C GLN A 149 -23.14 -7.79 -5.67
N ASP A 150 -23.62 -7.89 -4.44
CA ASP A 150 -25.03 -7.92 -4.11
C ASP A 150 -25.53 -6.48 -3.92
N ASN A 151 -26.70 -6.15 -4.49
CA ASN A 151 -27.28 -4.79 -4.42
C ASN A 151 -26.43 -3.67 -5.04
N GLY A 152 -25.43 -3.98 -5.87
CA GLY A 152 -24.78 -3.01 -6.76
C GLY A 152 -25.64 -2.59 -7.97
N PRO A 153 -25.11 -1.70 -8.82
CA PRO A 153 -25.64 -1.42 -10.16
C PRO A 153 -25.55 -2.65 -11.07
N SER A 154 -26.41 -2.73 -12.08
CA SER A 154 -26.49 -3.87 -13.00
C SER A 154 -25.20 -4.16 -13.80
N ARG A 155 -24.39 -3.11 -14.05
CA ARG A 155 -23.09 -3.19 -14.72
C ARG A 155 -22.24 -1.99 -14.35
N TYR A 156 -20.95 -2.18 -14.16
CA TYR A 156 -19.97 -1.09 -14.14
C TYR A 156 -18.66 -1.55 -14.75
N ALA A 157 -18.00 -0.68 -15.52
CA ALA A 157 -16.70 -0.98 -16.13
C ALA A 157 -15.95 0.30 -16.52
N TRP A 158 -14.63 0.29 -16.34
CA TRP A 158 -13.74 1.13 -17.14
C TRP A 158 -13.82 0.67 -18.59
N THR A 159 -14.31 1.52 -19.48
CA THR A 159 -14.39 1.22 -20.92
C THR A 159 -13.05 1.47 -21.60
N VAL A 160 -12.36 2.52 -21.15
CA VAL A 160 -10.99 2.86 -21.49
C VAL A 160 -10.35 3.59 -20.31
N ALA A 161 -9.18 3.16 -19.88
CA ALA A 161 -8.40 3.80 -18.81
C ALA A 161 -6.94 3.41 -18.96
N ASP A 162 -6.03 4.38 -18.89
CA ASP A 162 -4.61 4.09 -18.83
C ASP A 162 -4.16 3.68 -17.43
N GLY A 163 -4.85 4.10 -16.35
CA GLY A 163 -4.46 3.84 -14.97
C GLY A 163 -3.42 4.83 -14.40
N ARG A 164 -3.16 5.94 -15.11
CA ARG A 164 -2.31 7.05 -14.69
C ARG A 164 -2.98 8.40 -14.90
N THR A 165 -3.33 8.71 -16.16
CA THR A 165 -3.63 10.07 -16.60
C THR A 165 -5.10 10.28 -16.92
N PHE A 166 -5.83 9.22 -17.27
CA PHE A 166 -7.25 9.31 -17.58
C PHE A 166 -8.02 8.02 -17.37
N GLY A 167 -9.35 8.15 -17.37
CA GLY A 167 -10.25 7.03 -17.52
C GLY A 167 -11.67 7.46 -17.81
N ARG A 168 -12.37 6.61 -18.56
CA ARG A 168 -13.80 6.70 -18.88
C ARG A 168 -14.47 5.42 -18.41
N GLN A 169 -15.31 5.54 -17.40
CA GLN A 169 -16.10 4.43 -16.85
C GLN A 169 -17.60 4.67 -17.10
N SER A 170 -18.30 3.58 -17.42
CA SER A 170 -19.75 3.53 -17.55
C SER A 170 -20.34 2.64 -16.47
N ILE A 171 -21.39 3.12 -15.81
CA ILE A 171 -22.14 2.45 -14.75
C ILE A 171 -23.61 2.45 -15.16
N ARG A 172 -24.27 1.29 -15.19
CA ARG A 172 -25.69 1.17 -15.48
C ARG A 172 -26.46 0.79 -14.23
N ASP A 173 -27.32 1.70 -13.79
CA ASP A 173 -28.10 1.60 -12.56
C ASP A 173 -29.58 1.83 -12.88
N GLY A 174 -30.36 0.73 -12.91
CA GLY A 174 -31.74 0.76 -13.41
C GLY A 174 -31.83 1.30 -14.85
N SER A 175 -32.56 2.40 -15.02
CA SER A 175 -32.71 3.13 -16.30
C SER A 175 -31.68 4.27 -16.48
N MET A 176 -30.73 4.45 -15.56
CA MET A 176 -29.65 5.43 -15.66
C MET A 176 -28.37 4.79 -16.18
N ASP A 177 -27.78 5.39 -17.22
CA ASP A 177 -26.36 5.24 -17.53
C ASP A 177 -25.60 6.45 -16.93
N LEU A 178 -24.75 6.18 -15.95
CA LEU A 178 -23.87 7.14 -15.29
C LEU A 178 -22.45 6.99 -15.86
N PHE A 179 -21.86 8.10 -16.29
CA PHE A 179 -20.49 8.16 -16.81
C PHE A 179 -19.60 8.91 -15.83
N THR A 180 -18.41 8.36 -15.58
CA THR A 180 -17.38 8.98 -14.76
C THR A 180 -16.10 9.08 -15.58
N ASP A 181 -15.90 10.25 -16.19
CA ASP A 181 -14.74 10.57 -17.00
C ASP A 181 -13.78 11.41 -16.15
N TRP A 182 -12.47 11.16 -16.22
CA TRP A 182 -11.49 11.97 -15.50
C TRP A 182 -10.17 12.14 -16.24
N LEU A 183 -9.49 13.26 -15.96
CA LEU A 183 -8.16 13.61 -16.43
C LEU A 183 -7.32 14.10 -15.24
N ASN A 184 -6.03 13.76 -15.21
CA ASN A 184 -5.02 14.50 -14.46
C ASN A 184 -3.96 15.13 -15.37
N ASP A 185 -3.16 15.99 -14.73
CA ASP A 185 -1.87 16.47 -15.22
C ASP A 185 -0.93 16.64 -14.00
N GLY A 186 -0.47 15.51 -13.46
CA GLY A 186 0.33 15.44 -12.23
C GLY A 186 -0.46 15.81 -10.96
N PRO A 187 -0.18 16.95 -10.28
CA PRO A 187 -0.84 17.34 -9.04
C PRO A 187 -2.29 17.83 -9.21
N ILE A 188 -2.73 18.15 -10.44
CA ILE A 188 -4.08 18.67 -10.72
C ILE A 188 -4.95 17.62 -11.40
N TRP A 189 -6.26 17.67 -11.18
CA TRP A 189 -7.21 16.77 -11.85
C TRP A 189 -8.58 17.42 -12.07
N THR A 190 -9.35 16.85 -12.99
CA THR A 190 -10.76 17.16 -13.18
C THR A 190 -11.52 15.87 -13.47
N ALA A 191 -12.71 15.73 -12.89
CA ALA A 191 -13.62 14.62 -13.11
C ALA A 191 -14.97 15.17 -13.59
N ARG A 192 -15.49 14.62 -14.68
CA ARG A 192 -16.81 14.92 -15.24
C ARG A 192 -17.74 13.74 -15.01
N ILE A 193 -18.82 14.01 -14.30
CA ILE A 193 -19.88 13.05 -14.00
C ILE A 193 -21.09 13.41 -14.87
N THR A 194 -21.51 12.48 -15.73
CA THR A 194 -22.65 12.69 -16.65
C THR A 194 -23.72 11.65 -16.39
N THR A 195 -24.94 12.08 -16.10
CA THR A 195 -26.12 11.19 -16.05
C THR A 195 -26.76 11.14 -17.43
N LYS A 196 -27.20 9.97 -17.88
CA LYS A 196 -28.08 9.81 -19.05
C LYS A 196 -29.22 8.87 -18.70
N SER A 197 -30.44 9.21 -19.08
CA SER A 197 -31.59 8.31 -18.94
C SER A 197 -32.69 8.64 -19.94
N THR A 198 -33.38 7.60 -20.40
CA THR A 198 -34.62 7.70 -21.19
C THR A 198 -35.84 8.03 -20.34
N THR A 199 -35.76 7.84 -19.02
CA THR A 199 -36.81 8.17 -18.05
C THR A 199 -36.44 9.43 -17.28
N ALA A 200 -37.34 10.40 -17.23
CA ALA A 200 -37.18 11.58 -16.38
C ALA A 200 -37.07 11.15 -14.91
N SER A 201 -35.99 11.52 -14.24
CA SER A 201 -35.72 11.20 -12.83
C SER A 201 -34.69 12.15 -12.26
N ASN A 202 -34.73 12.35 -10.94
CA ASN A 202 -33.76 13.15 -10.22
C ASN A 202 -32.81 12.26 -9.43
N TYR A 203 -31.53 12.63 -9.40
CA TYR A 203 -30.46 11.88 -8.76
C TYR A 203 -29.69 12.79 -7.81
N ALA A 204 -29.36 12.30 -6.64
CA ALA A 204 -28.40 12.93 -5.76
C ALA A 204 -27.00 12.43 -6.15
N LEU A 205 -26.10 13.34 -6.50
CA LEU A 205 -24.66 13.07 -6.63
C LEU A 205 -23.97 13.60 -5.38
N LEU A 206 -23.25 12.74 -4.66
CA LEU A 206 -22.54 13.10 -3.44
C LEU A 206 -21.03 13.01 -3.68
N PHE A 207 -20.29 14.04 -3.28
CA PHE A 207 -18.85 14.14 -3.42
C PHE A 207 -18.26 14.47 -2.06
N TYR A 208 -17.33 13.64 -1.59
CA TYR A 208 -16.62 13.93 -0.33
C TYR A 208 -15.13 14.12 -0.56
N PHE A 209 -14.55 14.99 0.28
CA PHE A 209 -13.14 15.28 0.32
C PHE A 209 -12.67 15.24 1.77
N ALA A 210 -11.79 14.29 2.07
CA ALA A 210 -11.34 13.95 3.42
C ALA A 210 -9.82 14.12 3.53
N LEU A 211 -9.36 14.90 4.51
CA LEU A 211 -7.94 14.96 4.89
C LEU A 211 -7.54 13.69 5.65
N GLN A 212 -6.24 13.45 5.85
CA GLN A 212 -5.73 12.22 6.50
C GLN A 212 -4.87 12.47 7.74
N ASP A 213 -4.68 13.73 8.10
CA ASP A 213 -3.80 14.15 9.19
C ASP A 213 -4.42 15.31 9.99
N GLU A 214 -3.72 15.73 11.03
CA GLU A 214 -4.23 16.70 11.99
C GLU A 214 -3.88 18.16 11.69
N LYS A 215 -2.89 18.40 10.83
CA LYS A 215 -2.35 19.73 10.55
C LYS A 215 -3.00 20.36 9.33
N SER A 216 -3.40 19.53 8.37
CA SER A 216 -4.14 19.94 7.18
C SER A 216 -5.53 20.48 7.53
N LYS A 217 -6.02 21.45 6.75
CA LYS A 217 -7.27 22.19 6.98
C LYS A 217 -8.04 22.42 5.69
N LEU A 218 -9.37 22.46 5.76
CA LEU A 218 -10.25 22.91 4.67
C LEU A 218 -10.93 24.25 5.03
N TYR A 219 -11.21 25.05 4.01
CA TYR A 219 -11.89 26.34 4.12
C TYR A 219 -13.02 26.38 3.08
N ALA A 220 -14.27 26.36 3.55
CA ALA A 220 -15.45 26.37 2.69
C ALA A 220 -15.89 27.80 2.37
N PHE A 221 -16.28 28.04 1.12
CA PHE A 221 -16.77 29.33 0.64
C PHE A 221 -18.20 29.19 0.11
N TYR A 222 -19.05 30.12 0.51
CA TYR A 222 -20.49 30.02 0.32
C TYR A 222 -21.02 31.09 -0.63
N LYS A 223 -22.12 30.74 -1.30
CA LYS A 223 -22.91 31.64 -2.11
C LYS A 223 -24.39 31.26 -1.98
N ASP A 224 -25.25 32.23 -1.75
CA ASP A 224 -26.70 32.02 -1.57
C ASP A 224 -27.02 30.96 -0.47
N ASN A 225 -26.23 30.95 0.62
CA ASN A 225 -26.25 29.99 1.73
C ASN A 225 -25.88 28.52 1.38
N GLU A 226 -25.38 28.25 0.17
CA GLU A 226 -24.94 26.92 -0.25
C GLU A 226 -23.43 26.92 -0.59
N LEU A 227 -22.79 25.75 -0.62
CA LEU A 227 -21.36 25.63 -0.94
C LEU A 227 -21.09 25.93 -2.42
N ASP A 228 -20.19 26.88 -2.68
CA ASP A 228 -19.75 27.24 -4.03
C ASP A 228 -18.45 26.50 -4.40
N TYR A 229 -17.41 26.69 -3.58
CA TYR A 229 -16.11 26.02 -3.68
C TYR A 229 -15.49 25.87 -2.29
N PHE A 230 -14.38 25.13 -2.19
CA PHE A 230 -13.55 25.16 -0.98
C PHE A 230 -12.07 25.14 -1.33
N THR A 231 -11.24 25.68 -0.44
CA THR A 231 -9.79 25.55 -0.50
C THR A 231 -9.30 24.70 0.67
N GLY A 232 -8.02 24.39 0.67
CA GLY A 232 -7.38 23.79 1.83
C GLY A 232 -5.88 23.96 1.80
N GLU A 233 -5.26 23.63 2.93
CA GLU A 233 -3.81 23.54 3.08
C GLU A 233 -3.49 22.15 3.62
N SER A 234 -2.49 21.48 3.03
CA SER A 234 -2.06 20.15 3.49
C SER A 234 -0.55 19.96 3.44
N GLU A 235 -0.01 19.09 4.32
CA GLU A 235 1.43 18.81 4.35
C GLU A 235 1.97 18.28 3.01
N LEU A 236 1.15 17.55 2.24
CA LEU A 236 1.54 16.97 0.96
C LEU A 236 1.44 17.97 -0.20
N PHE A 237 0.29 18.65 -0.34
CA PHE A 237 0.02 19.47 -1.51
C PHE A 237 0.37 20.95 -1.33
N GLY A 238 0.52 21.44 -0.10
CA GLY A 238 0.48 22.87 0.17
C GLY A 238 -0.95 23.39 0.03
N LYS A 239 -1.10 24.57 -0.58
CA LYS A 239 -2.41 25.20 -0.82
C LYS A 239 -3.08 24.66 -2.08
N PHE A 240 -4.35 24.29 -1.95
CA PHE A 240 -5.14 23.73 -3.04
C PHE A 240 -6.57 24.30 -3.07
N SER A 241 -7.26 24.13 -4.20
CA SER A 241 -8.64 24.55 -4.41
C SER A 241 -9.46 23.43 -5.06
N VAL A 242 -10.71 23.27 -4.62
CA VAL A 242 -11.70 22.34 -5.19
C VAL A 242 -12.91 23.13 -5.64
N ASN A 243 -13.21 23.03 -6.93
CA ASN A 243 -14.25 23.82 -7.59
C ASN A 243 -15.30 22.89 -8.22
N PHE A 244 -16.54 23.36 -8.26
CA PHE A 244 -17.70 22.62 -8.77
C PHE A 244 -18.40 23.41 -9.89
N SER A 245 -18.51 22.80 -11.07
CA SER A 245 -19.31 23.33 -12.17
C SER A 245 -20.41 22.33 -12.51
N THR A 246 -21.67 22.76 -12.61
CA THR A 246 -22.79 21.85 -12.86
C THR A 246 -23.90 22.57 -13.62
N SER A 247 -24.69 21.81 -14.37
CA SER A 247 -25.92 22.31 -15.01
C SER A 247 -27.09 22.51 -14.04
N ALA A 248 -26.94 22.17 -12.76
CA ALA A 248 -27.99 22.31 -11.75
C ALA A 248 -27.86 23.60 -10.90
N ASP A 249 -28.99 24.22 -10.58
CA ASP A 249 -29.07 25.47 -9.80
C ASP A 249 -28.45 25.34 -8.41
N PHE A 250 -27.98 26.44 -7.82
CA PHE A 250 -27.45 26.46 -6.44
C PHE A 250 -28.46 25.92 -5.42
N ALA A 251 -29.77 26.16 -5.61
CA ALA A 251 -30.83 25.62 -4.76
C ALA A 251 -30.98 24.07 -4.80
N SER A 252 -30.25 23.38 -5.69
CA SER A 252 -30.15 21.92 -5.71
C SER A 252 -29.04 21.36 -4.82
N ARG A 253 -28.16 22.23 -4.29
CA ARG A 253 -27.00 21.85 -3.48
C ARG A 253 -27.36 21.70 -2.00
N SER A 254 -26.51 21.00 -1.28
CA SER A 254 -26.47 20.91 0.19
C SER A 254 -25.15 20.28 0.60
N PHE A 255 -24.65 20.53 1.80
CA PHE A 255 -23.36 19.97 2.21
C PHE A 255 -23.33 19.62 3.69
N VAL A 256 -22.31 18.90 4.14
CA VAL A 256 -21.94 18.79 5.54
C VAL A 256 -20.43 18.94 5.66
N ALA A 257 -19.97 19.68 6.67
CA ALA A 257 -18.57 19.92 6.96
C ALA A 257 -18.27 19.55 8.41
N LEU A 258 -17.25 18.70 8.64
CA LEU A 258 -16.96 18.09 9.95
C LEU A 258 -15.48 18.24 10.32
N LYS A 259 -15.23 18.47 11.61
CA LYS A 259 -13.91 18.83 12.17
C LYS A 259 -13.07 17.66 12.66
N THR A 260 -13.59 16.86 13.58
CA THR A 260 -12.79 15.97 14.44
C THR A 260 -12.54 14.59 13.82
N MET A 261 -11.32 14.07 13.92
CA MET A 261 -10.97 12.70 13.48
C MET A 261 -11.39 11.59 14.46
N GLU A 262 -11.67 11.93 15.73
CA GLU A 262 -11.79 10.96 16.82
C GLU A 262 -13.01 10.01 16.72
N HIS A 263 -13.97 10.28 15.83
CA HIS A 263 -15.27 9.58 15.80
C HIS A 263 -15.73 9.10 14.41
N TRP A 264 -15.01 9.37 13.31
CA TRP A 264 -15.37 8.85 11.98
C TRP A 264 -14.32 7.88 11.45
N ASP A 265 -14.77 6.65 11.18
CA ASP A 265 -14.03 5.70 10.38
C ASP A 265 -14.24 6.02 8.90
N LEU A 266 -13.17 6.19 8.13
CA LEU A 266 -13.21 6.53 6.70
C LEU A 266 -13.90 5.46 5.84
N SER A 267 -14.07 4.25 6.37
CA SER A 267 -14.87 3.20 5.75
C SER A 267 -16.38 3.42 5.89
N GLN A 268 -16.83 4.18 6.90
CA GLN A 268 -18.25 4.40 7.24
C GLN A 268 -18.85 5.67 6.59
N MET A 269 -18.31 6.09 5.43
CA MET A 269 -18.75 7.32 4.78
C MET A 269 -20.19 7.25 4.23
N LYS A 270 -20.68 6.04 3.92
CA LYS A 270 -22.05 5.77 3.46
C LYS A 270 -23.05 5.95 4.61
N GLU A 271 -22.72 5.43 5.78
CA GLU A 271 -23.46 5.56 7.03
C GLU A 271 -23.50 7.03 7.49
N LEU A 272 -22.37 7.73 7.35
CA LEU A 272 -22.31 9.17 7.59
C LEU A 272 -23.24 9.95 6.65
N ALA A 273 -23.18 9.69 5.34
CA ALA A 273 -24.07 10.32 4.35
C ALA A 273 -25.55 10.06 4.67
N LEU A 274 -25.91 8.83 5.03
CA LEU A 274 -27.26 8.46 5.47
C LEU A 274 -27.68 9.23 6.73
N SER A 275 -26.82 9.28 7.75
CA SER A 275 -27.10 9.97 9.03
C SER A 275 -27.25 11.49 8.88
N ALA A 276 -26.57 12.10 7.91
CA ALA A 276 -26.65 13.51 7.59
C ALA A 276 -27.77 13.86 6.59
N THR A 277 -28.48 12.86 6.03
CA THR A 277 -29.54 13.10 5.05
C THR A 277 -30.87 13.42 5.75
N VAL A 278 -31.51 14.51 5.33
CA VAL A 278 -32.80 15.00 5.83
C VAL A 278 -33.82 15.17 4.70
N ILE A 279 -35.11 15.10 5.07
CA ILE A 279 -36.24 15.32 4.15
C ILE A 279 -36.54 16.82 4.09
N ASP A 280 -36.19 17.47 2.98
CA ASP A 280 -36.62 18.85 2.70
C ASP A 280 -38.05 18.83 2.13
N ARG A 281 -39.02 19.07 3.01
CA ARG A 281 -40.45 19.08 2.65
C ARG A 281 -40.83 20.23 1.70
N HIS A 282 -40.09 21.33 1.70
CA HIS A 282 -40.34 22.47 0.83
C HIS A 282 -39.83 22.22 -0.58
N ARG A 283 -38.61 21.69 -0.73
CA ARG A 283 -38.00 21.30 -2.02
C ARG A 283 -38.44 19.90 -2.50
N ARG A 284 -39.18 19.16 -1.67
CA ARG A 284 -39.71 17.79 -1.91
C ARG A 284 -38.63 16.79 -2.33
N MET A 285 -37.49 16.82 -1.63
CA MET A 285 -36.31 16.02 -1.92
C MET A 285 -35.54 15.64 -0.65
N LEU A 286 -34.72 14.60 -0.75
CA LEU A 286 -33.67 14.33 0.23
C LEU A 286 -32.46 15.23 -0.03
N ARG A 287 -31.84 15.74 1.03
CA ARG A 287 -30.64 16.58 0.97
C ARG A 287 -29.78 16.37 2.20
N LEU A 288 -28.51 16.74 2.15
CA LEU A 288 -27.69 16.79 3.36
C LEU A 288 -28.18 17.94 4.25
N GLN A 289 -28.15 17.74 5.57
CA GLN A 289 -28.37 18.80 6.53
C GLN A 289 -27.18 19.76 6.49
N SER A 290 -27.34 20.86 5.76
CA SER A 290 -26.40 21.98 5.78
C SER A 290 -26.22 22.49 7.21
N LEU A 291 -25.13 22.07 7.86
CA LEU A 291 -24.65 22.63 9.11
C LEU A 291 -24.11 24.03 8.83
N TYR A 292 -25.03 24.99 8.78
CA TYR A 292 -24.72 26.39 8.59
C TYR A 292 -24.08 26.96 9.87
N PHE A 293 -22.87 27.49 9.72
CA PHE A 293 -22.21 28.30 10.73
C PHE A 293 -22.23 29.74 10.22
N PRO A 294 -22.96 30.67 10.88
CA PRO A 294 -23.08 32.05 10.41
C PRO A 294 -21.74 32.75 10.19
N GLU A 295 -21.67 33.66 9.21
CA GLU A 295 -20.43 34.32 8.76
C GLU A 295 -19.65 35.03 9.89
N ASP A 296 -20.34 35.66 10.83
CA ASP A 296 -19.73 36.31 12.01
C ASP A 296 -19.30 35.32 13.11
N SER A 297 -19.66 34.05 12.96
CA SER A 297 -19.36 32.98 13.91
C SER A 297 -18.42 31.92 13.33
N VAL A 298 -17.14 32.24 13.50
CA VAL A 298 -16.05 31.30 13.81
C VAL A 298 -15.23 30.75 12.62
N PRO A 299 -14.09 31.41 12.29
CA PRO A 299 -13.00 30.83 11.46
C PRO A 299 -12.33 29.56 12.03
N GLU A 300 -12.71 29.13 13.23
CA GLU A 300 -12.05 28.08 14.02
C GLU A 300 -12.62 26.66 13.81
N LEU A 301 -13.62 26.47 12.93
CA LEU A 301 -14.19 25.13 12.70
C LEU A 301 -13.27 24.19 11.93
N GLU A 302 -12.33 24.72 11.13
CA GLU A 302 -11.24 23.99 10.45
C GLU A 302 -11.64 22.57 9.99
N PRO A 303 -12.68 22.41 9.15
CA PRO A 303 -13.18 21.11 8.76
C PRO A 303 -12.10 20.26 8.10
N ARG A 304 -12.11 18.95 8.40
CA ARG A 304 -11.24 17.94 7.78
C ARG A 304 -11.99 17.03 6.81
N LEU A 305 -13.31 17.11 6.81
CA LEU A 305 -14.20 16.49 5.85
C LEU A 305 -15.20 17.52 5.34
N ILE A 306 -15.35 17.62 4.03
CA ILE A 306 -16.50 18.26 3.37
C ILE A 306 -17.17 17.19 2.50
N MET A 307 -18.49 17.06 2.60
CA MET A 307 -19.32 16.26 1.71
C MET A 307 -20.40 17.16 1.10
N LEU A 308 -20.38 17.29 -0.24
CA LEU A 308 -21.34 18.05 -1.03
C LEU A 308 -22.33 17.09 -1.71
N GLN A 309 -23.62 17.35 -1.60
CA GLN A 309 -24.66 16.74 -2.42
C GLN A 309 -25.17 17.76 -3.44
N ILE A 310 -25.28 17.34 -4.70
CA ILE A 310 -25.91 18.09 -5.80
C ILE A 310 -27.06 17.24 -6.34
N ASN A 311 -28.28 17.79 -6.32
CA ASN A 311 -29.45 17.12 -6.88
C ASN A 311 -29.62 17.50 -8.37
N VAL A 312 -29.37 16.55 -9.27
CA VAL A 312 -29.38 16.77 -10.73
C VAL A 312 -30.54 16.01 -11.39
N PRO A 313 -31.18 16.58 -12.43
CA PRO A 313 -32.08 15.81 -13.29
C PRO A 313 -31.28 14.83 -14.17
N SER A 314 -31.97 13.81 -14.68
CA SER A 314 -31.48 12.97 -15.78
C SER A 314 -30.99 13.81 -16.97
N ASN A 315 -29.90 13.40 -17.61
CA ASN A 315 -29.27 14.11 -18.74
C ASN A 315 -28.52 15.39 -18.31
N SER A 316 -27.86 15.35 -17.15
CA SER A 316 -27.05 16.44 -16.58
C SER A 316 -25.54 16.14 -16.61
N SER A 317 -24.73 17.19 -16.45
CA SER A 317 -23.28 17.07 -16.31
C SER A 317 -22.75 17.92 -15.15
N THR A 318 -21.82 17.36 -14.37
CA THR A 318 -21.14 18.01 -13.25
C THR A 318 -19.63 17.77 -13.37
N GLU A 319 -18.84 18.84 -13.36
CA GLU A 319 -17.38 18.81 -13.27
C GLU A 319 -16.92 19.16 -11.84
N ILE A 320 -15.98 18.39 -11.32
CA ILE A 320 -15.26 18.64 -10.07
C ILE A 320 -13.78 18.74 -10.42
N SER A 321 -13.12 19.82 -10.01
CA SER A 321 -11.70 20.04 -10.33
C SER A 321 -10.87 20.41 -9.11
N PHE A 322 -9.70 19.78 -8.98
CA PHE A 322 -8.69 20.05 -7.96
C PHE A 322 -7.48 20.75 -8.59
N SER A 323 -7.11 21.91 -8.06
CA SER A 323 -5.89 22.65 -8.41
C SER A 323 -4.97 22.82 -7.22
N VAL A 324 -3.68 22.98 -7.50
CA VAL A 324 -2.61 23.27 -6.54
C VAL A 324 -1.83 24.45 -7.07
N ASP A 325 -1.46 25.37 -6.18
CA ASP A 325 -0.83 26.65 -6.55
C ASP A 325 -1.63 27.39 -7.66
N GLU A 326 -0.97 28.02 -8.61
CA GLU A 326 -1.58 28.74 -9.75
C GLU A 326 -1.90 27.83 -10.96
N LYS A 327 -1.88 26.50 -10.80
CA LYS A 327 -2.12 25.56 -11.92
C LYS A 327 -3.62 25.38 -12.21
N GLU A 328 -4.08 25.92 -13.34
CA GLU A 328 -5.46 25.77 -13.80
C GLU A 328 -5.81 24.32 -14.24
N PRO A 329 -6.90 23.72 -13.72
CA PRO A 329 -7.36 22.41 -14.16
C PRO A 329 -7.91 22.40 -15.60
N ILE A 330 -7.83 21.25 -16.25
CA ILE A 330 -8.39 21.02 -17.59
C ILE A 330 -9.92 20.83 -17.47
N LYS A 331 -10.71 21.82 -17.89
CA LYS A 331 -12.20 21.84 -17.75
C LYS A 331 -12.92 21.99 -19.10
N GLY A 332 -14.24 21.79 -19.13
CA GLY A 332 -15.12 22.18 -20.23
C GLY A 332 -14.75 21.63 -21.61
N LYS A 333 -14.67 22.49 -22.64
CA LYS A 333 -14.36 22.05 -24.02
C LYS A 333 -12.98 21.38 -24.10
N LYS A 334 -11.95 21.97 -23.47
CA LYS A 334 -10.57 21.46 -23.45
C LYS A 334 -10.47 20.08 -22.79
N PHE A 335 -11.27 19.82 -21.75
CA PHE A 335 -11.39 18.48 -21.16
C PHE A 335 -11.87 17.45 -22.18
N SER A 336 -12.90 17.78 -22.97
CA SER A 336 -13.43 16.85 -23.98
C SER A 336 -12.40 16.56 -25.07
N GLU A 337 -11.70 17.60 -25.54
CA GLU A 337 -10.66 17.49 -26.58
C GLU A 337 -9.48 16.61 -26.13
N ILE A 338 -8.95 16.86 -24.93
CA ILE A 338 -7.82 16.08 -24.39
C ILE A 338 -8.25 14.64 -24.04
N LEU A 339 -9.49 14.44 -23.59
CA LEU A 339 -9.98 13.09 -23.28
C LEU A 339 -10.10 12.23 -24.54
N GLU A 340 -10.72 12.72 -25.61
CA GLU A 340 -10.81 11.94 -26.85
C GLU A 340 -9.43 11.69 -27.48
N GLN A 341 -8.50 12.66 -27.40
CA GLN A 341 -7.10 12.45 -27.81
C GLN A 341 -6.46 11.28 -27.04
N ARG A 342 -6.53 11.27 -25.70
CA ARG A 342 -5.96 10.19 -24.87
C ARG A 342 -6.63 8.83 -25.13
N VAL A 343 -7.93 8.82 -25.45
CA VAL A 343 -8.66 7.61 -25.88
C VAL A 343 -8.13 7.07 -27.21
N GLU A 344 -7.92 7.93 -28.21
CA GLU A 344 -7.36 7.53 -29.51
C GLU A 344 -5.93 6.99 -29.37
N GLU A 345 -5.08 7.70 -28.61
CA GLU A 345 -3.70 7.28 -28.31
C GLU A 345 -3.65 5.91 -27.61
N PHE A 346 -4.52 5.69 -26.60
CA PHE A 346 -4.66 4.39 -25.93
C PHE A 346 -5.07 3.28 -26.91
N ASN A 347 -6.09 3.53 -27.74
CA ASN A 347 -6.61 2.55 -28.70
C ASN A 347 -5.53 2.15 -29.73
N LYS A 348 -4.80 3.14 -30.26
CA LYS A 348 -3.68 2.94 -31.17
C LYS A 348 -2.54 2.14 -30.51
N LYS A 349 -2.18 2.48 -29.27
CA LYS A 349 -1.19 1.74 -28.48
C LYS A 349 -1.63 0.29 -28.24
N PHE A 350 -2.89 0.08 -27.89
CA PHE A 350 -3.46 -1.25 -27.62
C PHE A 350 -3.36 -2.17 -28.84
N GLU A 351 -3.78 -1.71 -30.01
CA GLU A 351 -3.69 -2.51 -31.23
C GLU A 351 -2.23 -2.69 -31.68
N THR A 352 -1.36 -1.70 -31.48
CA THR A 352 0.09 -1.84 -31.73
C THR A 352 0.72 -2.91 -30.83
N THR A 353 0.34 -2.99 -29.55
CA THR A 353 0.85 -4.02 -28.61
C THR A 353 0.30 -5.41 -28.91
N TYR A 354 -1.02 -5.53 -29.08
CA TYR A 354 -1.71 -6.82 -29.07
C TYR A 354 -2.07 -7.35 -30.45
N GLY A 355 -2.18 -6.50 -31.46
CA GLY A 355 -2.44 -6.86 -32.86
C GLY A 355 -3.64 -7.78 -33.02
N LEU A 356 -4.78 -7.48 -32.36
CA LEU A 356 -5.94 -8.37 -32.38
C LEU A 356 -6.66 -8.33 -33.73
N SER A 357 -6.77 -7.15 -34.36
CA SER A 357 -7.28 -7.02 -35.72
C SER A 357 -6.40 -7.79 -36.71
N ALA A 358 -5.07 -7.60 -36.60
CA ALA A 358 -4.10 -8.29 -37.45
C ALA A 358 -4.09 -9.83 -37.28
N LYS A 359 -4.64 -10.35 -36.17
CA LYS A 359 -4.83 -11.79 -35.92
C LYS A 359 -6.19 -12.32 -36.38
N GLY A 360 -7.04 -11.48 -36.97
CA GLY A 360 -8.37 -11.87 -37.45
C GLY A 360 -9.46 -11.91 -36.38
N TYR A 361 -9.25 -11.29 -35.22
CA TYR A 361 -10.33 -11.12 -34.23
C TYR A 361 -11.30 -10.01 -34.67
N SER A 362 -12.59 -10.24 -34.47
CA SER A 362 -13.66 -9.25 -34.73
C SER A 362 -13.72 -8.16 -33.65
N ASP A 363 -14.34 -7.02 -33.97
CA ASP A 363 -14.35 -5.81 -33.14
C ASP A 363 -14.85 -6.02 -31.70
N ILE A 364 -15.78 -6.96 -31.48
CA ILE A 364 -16.26 -7.31 -30.14
C ILE A 364 -15.15 -7.88 -29.23
N TYR A 365 -14.18 -8.63 -29.80
CA TYR A 365 -13.02 -9.11 -29.05
C TYR A 365 -11.97 -8.02 -28.83
N LEU A 366 -11.87 -7.05 -29.75
CA LEU A 366 -11.03 -5.87 -29.56
C LEU A 366 -11.60 -4.99 -28.43
N GLU A 367 -12.91 -4.76 -28.40
CA GLU A 367 -13.59 -4.06 -27.32
C GLU A 367 -13.45 -4.80 -25.98
N MET A 368 -13.74 -6.11 -25.96
CA MET A 368 -13.55 -6.95 -24.78
C MET A 368 -12.11 -6.90 -24.25
N GLY A 369 -11.11 -6.97 -25.14
CA GLY A 369 -9.70 -6.90 -24.78
C GLY A 369 -9.29 -5.54 -24.21
N ARG A 370 -9.76 -4.44 -24.82
CA ARG A 370 -9.55 -3.07 -24.29
C ARG A 370 -10.21 -2.88 -22.93
N MET A 371 -11.45 -3.32 -22.76
CA MET A 371 -12.18 -3.24 -21.49
C MET A 371 -11.52 -4.09 -20.41
N ALA A 372 -11.08 -5.32 -20.71
CA ALA A 372 -10.41 -6.19 -19.75
C ALA A 372 -9.11 -5.54 -19.24
N LEU A 373 -8.28 -5.01 -20.14
CA LEU A 373 -7.09 -4.26 -19.77
C LEU A 373 -7.43 -3.01 -18.96
N SER A 374 -8.37 -2.19 -19.44
CA SER A 374 -8.74 -0.92 -18.80
C SER A 374 -9.35 -1.10 -17.42
N ASN A 375 -10.08 -2.19 -17.17
CA ASN A 375 -10.53 -2.52 -15.82
C ASN A 375 -9.37 -2.91 -14.91
N MET A 376 -8.38 -3.67 -15.39
CA MET A 376 -7.19 -3.95 -14.59
C MET A 376 -6.36 -2.68 -14.30
N LEU A 377 -6.20 -1.78 -15.28
CA LEU A 377 -5.44 -0.53 -15.14
C LEU A 377 -6.15 0.51 -14.25
N GLY A 378 -7.45 0.76 -14.50
CA GLY A 378 -8.27 1.68 -13.71
C GLY A 378 -8.57 1.21 -12.29
N SER A 379 -8.21 -0.02 -11.93
CA SER A 379 -8.39 -0.62 -10.60
C SER A 379 -7.10 -0.85 -9.82
N ILE A 380 -5.96 -0.33 -10.29
CA ILE A 380 -4.73 -0.30 -9.49
C ILE A 380 -5.01 0.50 -8.20
N GLY A 381 -4.61 -0.04 -7.05
CA GLY A 381 -4.84 0.56 -5.74
C GLY A 381 -3.56 1.09 -5.09
N TYR A 382 -3.73 2.05 -4.17
CA TYR A 382 -2.72 2.44 -3.20
C TYR A 382 -3.31 2.29 -1.80
N ALA A 383 -2.68 1.45 -0.99
CA ALA A 383 -3.11 1.19 0.38
C ALA A 383 -1.99 1.53 1.37
N TYR A 384 -2.37 2.01 2.55
CA TYR A 384 -1.46 2.35 3.63
C TYR A 384 -2.01 1.89 4.98
N GLY A 385 -1.16 1.26 5.80
CA GLY A 385 -1.54 0.83 7.15
C GLY A 385 -0.67 -0.29 7.69
N PHE A 386 -1.22 -1.07 8.61
CA PHE A 386 -0.55 -2.21 9.24
C PHE A 386 -1.33 -3.49 8.91
N ASN A 387 -0.63 -4.58 8.58
CA ASN A 387 -1.24 -5.90 8.60
C ASN A 387 -1.35 -6.38 10.06
N VAL A 388 -2.38 -7.16 10.36
CA VAL A 388 -2.44 -7.95 11.61
C VAL A 388 -1.74 -9.28 11.38
N VAL A 389 -0.77 -9.61 12.22
CA VAL A 389 0.06 -10.82 12.08
C VAL A 389 0.11 -11.62 13.37
N GLN A 390 0.26 -12.94 13.29
CA GLN A 390 0.45 -13.80 14.45
C GLN A 390 1.56 -14.84 14.20
N SER A 391 2.63 -14.76 15.00
CA SER A 391 3.71 -15.74 14.99
C SER A 391 3.29 -17.05 15.66
N SER A 392 3.83 -18.19 15.21
CA SER A 392 3.66 -19.49 15.88
C SER A 392 4.14 -19.52 17.34
N TYR A 393 5.00 -18.57 17.74
CA TYR A 393 5.52 -18.45 19.11
C TYR A 393 4.65 -17.58 20.03
N SER A 394 3.50 -17.07 19.57
CA SER A 394 2.62 -16.18 20.36
C SER A 394 1.13 -16.48 20.15
N SER A 395 0.37 -16.54 21.23
CA SER A 395 -1.11 -16.55 21.19
C SER A 395 -1.72 -15.18 20.87
N LYS A 396 -0.95 -14.09 21.00
CA LYS A 396 -1.40 -12.72 20.72
C LYS A 396 -0.97 -12.26 19.33
N PRO A 397 -1.89 -11.70 18.51
CA PRO A 397 -1.53 -10.98 17.29
C PRO A 397 -0.71 -9.71 17.60
N SER A 398 -0.01 -9.21 16.58
CA SER A 398 0.71 -7.93 16.57
C SER A 398 0.47 -7.20 15.24
N HIS A 399 0.86 -5.92 15.19
CA HIS A 399 0.81 -5.13 13.95
C HIS A 399 2.14 -5.20 13.21
N TYR A 400 2.10 -5.40 11.89
CA TYR A 400 3.25 -5.38 11.00
C TYR A 400 3.12 -4.25 9.98
N GLY A 401 3.96 -3.22 10.11
CA GLY A 401 3.88 -2.00 9.31
C GLY A 401 4.62 -0.81 9.95
N PRO A 402 4.24 0.44 9.60
CA PRO A 402 3.30 0.75 8.54
C PRO A 402 3.87 0.37 7.17
N HIS A 403 3.00 0.06 6.23
CA HIS A 403 3.33 -0.27 4.84
C HIS A 403 2.51 0.59 3.90
N ALA A 404 3.17 1.25 2.96
CA ALA A 404 2.58 1.64 1.69
C ALA A 404 2.66 0.45 0.71
N LEU A 405 1.60 0.19 -0.05
CA LEU A 405 1.57 -0.78 -1.15
C LEU A 405 0.89 -0.15 -2.36
N PHE A 406 1.54 -0.27 -3.53
CA PHE A 406 0.95 0.06 -4.83
C PHE A 406 0.84 -1.23 -5.63
N SER A 407 -0.39 -1.66 -5.92
CA SER A 407 -0.69 -3.05 -6.30
C SER A 407 -1.99 -3.13 -7.08
N THR A 408 -2.12 -4.16 -7.92
CA THR A 408 -3.41 -4.51 -8.56
C THR A 408 -4.35 -5.20 -7.57
N CYS A 409 -5.64 -5.24 -7.87
CA CYS A 409 -6.61 -6.04 -7.11
C CYS A 409 -7.30 -7.07 -8.03
N PRO A 410 -7.57 -8.32 -7.55
CA PRO A 410 -8.28 -9.33 -8.35
C PRO A 410 -9.73 -8.94 -8.66
N SER A 411 -10.41 -8.22 -7.76
CA SER A 411 -11.79 -7.77 -7.93
C SER A 411 -12.07 -6.54 -7.09
N ARG A 412 -12.66 -5.50 -7.70
CA ARG A 412 -13.07 -4.27 -6.99
C ARG A 412 -14.15 -4.51 -5.93
N SER A 413 -15.03 -5.50 -6.15
CA SER A 413 -16.18 -5.76 -5.28
C SER A 413 -15.90 -6.75 -4.15
N VAL A 414 -15.04 -7.74 -4.36
CA VAL A 414 -14.76 -8.82 -3.39
C VAL A 414 -13.36 -8.72 -2.80
N PHE A 415 -12.37 -8.38 -3.63
CA PHE A 415 -10.95 -8.46 -3.31
C PHE A 415 -10.18 -7.15 -3.62
N PRO A 416 -10.62 -5.96 -3.16
CA PRO A 416 -10.03 -4.67 -3.58
C PRO A 416 -8.72 -4.34 -2.83
N ARG A 417 -7.77 -5.28 -2.85
CA ARG A 417 -6.50 -5.25 -2.10
C ARG A 417 -5.47 -6.12 -2.81
N GLY A 418 -4.21 -5.98 -2.42
CA GLY A 418 -3.11 -6.75 -3.01
C GLY A 418 -3.09 -8.21 -2.56
N PHE A 419 -2.98 -9.12 -3.52
CA PHE A 419 -2.73 -10.55 -3.29
C PHE A 419 -1.45 -10.99 -4.03
N LEU A 420 -0.57 -11.68 -3.33
CA LEU A 420 0.84 -11.89 -3.73
C LEU A 420 1.00 -12.75 -5.00
N TRP A 421 0.14 -13.75 -5.22
CA TRP A 421 0.21 -14.60 -6.42
C TRP A 421 -0.57 -14.03 -7.60
N ASP A 422 -1.76 -13.46 -7.37
CA ASP A 422 -2.57 -12.79 -8.39
C ASP A 422 -1.79 -11.68 -9.09
N GLU A 423 -1.04 -10.86 -8.32
CA GLU A 423 -0.17 -9.82 -8.85
C GLU A 423 0.77 -10.37 -9.95
N GLY A 424 1.35 -11.54 -9.72
CA GLY A 424 2.23 -12.17 -10.71
C GLY A 424 1.54 -12.50 -12.03
N PHE A 425 0.23 -12.80 -12.02
CA PHE A 425 -0.57 -12.95 -13.24
C PHE A 425 -0.96 -11.61 -13.85
N HIS A 426 -1.39 -10.64 -13.03
CA HIS A 426 -1.79 -9.32 -13.49
C HIS A 426 -0.65 -8.60 -14.24
N GLN A 427 0.58 -8.69 -13.72
CA GLN A 427 1.75 -8.09 -14.37
C GLN A 427 2.17 -8.78 -15.69
N LEU A 428 1.75 -10.03 -15.96
CA LEU A 428 1.98 -10.68 -17.26
C LEU A 428 1.20 -10.01 -18.40
N LEU A 429 0.07 -9.36 -18.09
CA LEU A 429 -0.68 -8.53 -19.02
C LEU A 429 0.02 -7.17 -19.19
N PHE A 430 0.32 -6.49 -18.08
CA PHE A 430 0.82 -5.11 -18.09
C PHE A 430 2.18 -4.96 -18.77
N ARG A 431 3.09 -5.93 -18.57
CA ARG A 431 4.44 -5.92 -19.16
C ARG A 431 4.47 -5.83 -20.69
N LYS A 432 3.36 -6.13 -21.38
CA LYS A 432 3.25 -6.00 -22.84
C LYS A 432 2.74 -4.62 -23.26
N PHE A 433 1.72 -4.11 -22.58
CA PHE A 433 1.05 -2.87 -22.96
C PHE A 433 1.80 -1.63 -22.49
N ASP A 434 2.18 -1.61 -21.21
CA ASP A 434 2.81 -0.44 -20.64
C ASP A 434 3.91 -0.79 -19.61
N PRO A 435 5.12 -1.08 -20.11
CA PRO A 435 6.34 -1.18 -19.30
C PRO A 435 6.72 0.11 -18.55
N SER A 436 5.95 1.20 -18.69
CA SER A 436 6.11 2.45 -17.93
C SER A 436 5.02 2.67 -16.87
N LEU A 437 3.77 2.23 -17.06
CA LEU A 437 2.59 2.74 -16.33
C LEU A 437 2.72 2.82 -14.80
N SER A 438 3.23 1.77 -14.17
CA SER A 438 3.40 1.68 -12.72
C SER A 438 4.52 2.60 -12.15
N LEU A 439 4.83 3.71 -12.81
CA LEU A 439 5.81 4.74 -12.44
C LEU A 439 5.31 6.16 -12.69
N GLU A 440 5.73 7.09 -11.84
CA GLU A 440 6.36 8.34 -12.27
C GLU A 440 7.58 8.63 -11.42
N VAL A 441 8.58 9.27 -12.03
CA VAL A 441 9.49 10.30 -11.46
C VAL A 441 9.72 11.28 -12.63
N PRO A 442 9.80 12.60 -12.40
CA PRO A 442 10.09 13.57 -13.48
C PRO A 442 11.43 13.32 -14.18
N SER A 443 11.60 13.93 -15.36
CA SER A 443 12.83 13.88 -16.15
C SER A 443 14.04 14.37 -15.33
N LEU A 444 15.18 13.73 -15.55
CA LEU A 444 16.41 13.94 -14.77
C LEU A 444 17.28 15.05 -15.41
N ASP A 445 16.66 16.21 -15.67
CA ASP A 445 17.23 17.38 -16.36
C ASP A 445 18.29 18.16 -15.55
N THR A 446 19.10 17.49 -14.73
CA THR A 446 20.12 18.19 -13.92
C THR A 446 21.44 17.43 -13.69
N PHE A 447 21.53 16.10 -13.92
CA PHE A 447 22.81 15.40 -13.70
C PHE A 447 23.76 15.43 -14.91
N LEU A 448 23.25 15.41 -16.16
CA LEU A 448 24.12 15.39 -17.34
C LEU A 448 24.92 16.69 -17.52
N LEU A 449 24.35 17.84 -17.14
CA LEU A 449 25.02 19.13 -17.24
C LEU A 449 26.17 19.28 -16.22
N VAL A 450 26.03 18.68 -15.03
CA VAL A 450 27.06 18.75 -13.96
C VAL A 450 28.22 17.78 -14.22
N LEU A 451 27.99 16.63 -14.85
CA LEU A 451 29.09 15.74 -15.27
C LEU A 451 29.88 16.32 -16.45
N LEU A 452 29.21 16.86 -17.47
CA LEU A 452 29.89 17.44 -18.64
C LEU A 452 30.74 18.68 -18.30
N LEU A 453 30.38 19.43 -17.27
CA LEU A 453 31.18 20.57 -16.79
C LEU A 453 32.37 20.18 -15.89
N ASN A 454 32.42 18.96 -15.33
CA ASN A 454 33.53 18.50 -14.48
C ASN A 454 34.52 17.56 -15.20
N CYS A 455 34.13 16.93 -16.31
CA CYS A 455 35.01 15.98 -17.03
C CYS A 455 35.95 16.65 -18.06
N PHE A 456 35.70 17.89 -18.49
CA PHE A 456 36.59 18.62 -19.41
C PHE A 456 37.23 19.85 -18.76
N GLY A 457 38.36 19.62 -18.08
CA GLY A 457 39.26 20.66 -17.56
C GLY A 457 40.00 21.44 -18.67
N LEU A 458 39.27 22.04 -19.61
CA LEU A 458 39.81 22.81 -20.72
C LEU A 458 39.71 24.32 -20.48
N LYS A 459 40.78 24.89 -19.91
CA LYS A 459 41.09 26.31 -20.09
C LYS A 459 41.44 26.56 -21.56
N THR A 460 40.48 27.01 -22.37
CA THR A 460 40.77 27.52 -23.71
C THR A 460 40.31 28.96 -23.88
N ARG A 461 41.30 29.85 -24.11
CA ARG A 461 41.09 31.20 -24.61
C ARG A 461 40.65 31.16 -26.08
N SER A 462 40.09 32.30 -26.51
CA SER A 462 39.91 32.76 -27.89
C SER A 462 38.59 32.41 -28.58
N ARG A 463 38.08 33.41 -29.31
CA ARG A 463 36.90 33.37 -30.17
C ARG A 463 37.28 32.72 -31.49
N GLN A 464 36.40 31.87 -32.05
CA GLN A 464 36.03 31.97 -33.47
C GLN A 464 34.72 31.22 -33.76
N ARG A 465 33.96 31.73 -34.74
CA ARG A 465 32.74 31.09 -35.25
C ARG A 465 33.12 30.00 -36.25
N PHE A 466 32.47 28.85 -36.21
CA PHE A 466 32.29 28.01 -37.39
C PHE A 466 30.86 27.50 -37.47
N THR A 467 30.22 27.80 -38.60
CA THR A 467 28.95 27.20 -39.03
C THR A 467 29.31 26.05 -39.96
N ILE A 468 28.81 24.84 -39.68
CA ILE A 468 28.87 23.73 -40.62
C ILE A 468 27.46 23.17 -40.79
N VAL A 469 26.98 23.20 -42.03
CA VAL A 469 25.76 22.55 -42.49
C VAL A 469 26.12 21.13 -42.92
N TRP A 470 25.33 20.14 -42.50
CA TRP A 470 25.30 18.83 -43.16
C TRP A 470 23.87 18.45 -43.51
N LEU A 471 23.62 18.37 -44.81
CA LEU A 471 22.42 17.83 -45.44
C LEU A 471 22.82 16.51 -46.11
N VAL A 472 22.59 15.38 -45.44
CA VAL A 472 22.48 14.07 -46.11
C VAL A 472 21.33 13.32 -45.46
N GLY A 473 20.34 12.96 -46.27
CA GLY A 473 19.19 12.19 -45.81
C GLY A 473 19.56 10.73 -45.53
N GLY A 474 19.35 10.30 -44.30
CA GLY A 474 19.17 8.90 -43.92
C GLY A 474 18.05 8.88 -42.89
N PHE A 475 17.15 7.89 -42.96
CA PHE A 475 16.07 7.74 -41.99
C PHE A 475 16.65 7.42 -40.60
N THR A 476 16.89 8.45 -39.80
CA THR A 476 17.00 8.30 -38.35
C THR A 476 15.62 7.97 -37.84
N ALA A 477 15.44 6.78 -37.26
CA ALA A 477 14.30 6.53 -36.39
C ALA A 477 14.27 7.66 -35.33
N PRO A 478 13.10 8.28 -35.06
CA PRO A 478 13.04 9.35 -34.08
C PRO A 478 13.55 8.83 -32.73
N ASP A 479 14.37 9.64 -32.06
CA ASP A 479 15.04 9.28 -30.81
C ASP A 479 14.04 8.64 -29.84
N LEU A 480 14.25 7.35 -29.55
CA LEU A 480 13.45 6.62 -28.56
C LEU A 480 13.80 7.19 -27.18
N PRO A 481 12.90 7.93 -26.52
CA PRO A 481 13.24 8.57 -25.27
C PRO A 481 13.39 7.53 -24.15
N GLU A 482 14.26 7.86 -23.21
CA GLU A 482 14.88 6.97 -22.23
C GLU A 482 13.88 6.53 -21.11
N TYR A 483 12.91 5.67 -21.45
CA TYR A 483 11.80 5.31 -20.56
C TYR A 483 11.59 3.80 -20.39
N SER A 484 11.61 3.34 -19.14
CA SER A 484 11.30 1.96 -18.71
C SER A 484 11.48 1.85 -17.20
N LEU A 485 10.61 1.14 -16.43
CA LEU A 485 10.84 0.67 -15.02
C LEU A 485 9.61 -0.04 -14.36
N SER A 486 8.45 -0.25 -15.01
CA SER A 486 7.15 -0.29 -14.30
C SER A 486 6.82 -1.53 -13.45
N VAL A 487 6.84 -2.72 -14.05
CA VAL A 487 6.58 -3.97 -13.32
C VAL A 487 7.61 -4.15 -12.19
N VAL A 488 8.80 -3.58 -12.40
CA VAL A 488 9.86 -3.45 -11.40
C VAL A 488 9.36 -2.63 -10.19
N LYS A 489 8.64 -1.50 -10.34
CA LYS A 489 8.04 -0.78 -9.17
C LYS A 489 7.04 -1.63 -8.37
N ILE A 490 6.18 -2.41 -9.03
CA ILE A 490 5.20 -3.26 -8.31
C ILE A 490 5.89 -4.44 -7.62
N ILE A 491 6.80 -5.15 -8.31
CA ILE A 491 7.63 -6.19 -7.68
C ILE A 491 8.40 -5.60 -6.50
N ALA A 492 8.99 -4.41 -6.66
CA ALA A 492 9.72 -3.73 -5.59
C ALA A 492 8.83 -3.39 -4.40
N SER A 493 7.61 -2.89 -4.66
CA SER A 493 6.61 -2.61 -3.61
C SER A 493 6.35 -3.89 -2.80
N TRP A 494 6.10 -5.03 -3.45
CA TRP A 494 5.93 -6.32 -2.78
C TRP A 494 7.19 -6.82 -2.04
N LEU A 495 8.37 -6.75 -2.66
CA LEU A 495 9.64 -7.14 -2.04
C LEU A 495 10.00 -6.28 -0.81
N ASP A 496 9.53 -5.04 -0.74
CA ASP A 496 9.67 -4.14 0.41
C ASP A 496 8.61 -4.39 1.51
N LYS A 497 7.66 -5.33 1.33
CA LYS A 497 6.76 -5.83 2.38
C LYS A 497 7.31 -7.09 3.08
N MET A 498 8.58 -7.41 2.81
CA MET A 498 9.28 -8.57 3.36
C MET A 498 9.73 -8.35 4.81
N ASN A 499 9.52 -9.36 5.66
CA ASN A 499 9.98 -9.36 7.04
C ASN A 499 11.46 -9.78 7.16
N ILE A 500 12.03 -9.72 8.36
CA ILE A 500 13.42 -10.09 8.64
C ILE A 500 13.79 -11.54 8.27
N ASP A 501 12.82 -12.45 8.22
CA ASP A 501 13.02 -13.87 7.89
C ASP A 501 12.87 -14.18 6.39
N GLY A 502 12.38 -13.22 5.58
CA GLY A 502 12.09 -13.42 4.15
C GLY A 502 10.62 -13.71 3.81
N TRP A 503 9.72 -13.72 4.78
CA TRP A 503 8.28 -13.87 4.55
C TRP A 503 7.68 -12.59 3.97
N ILE A 504 6.69 -12.74 3.09
CA ILE A 504 5.81 -11.68 2.58
C ILE A 504 4.38 -12.14 2.85
N PRO A 505 3.50 -11.31 3.47
CA PRO A 505 2.09 -11.65 3.64
C PRO A 505 1.41 -11.99 2.30
N ARG A 506 0.61 -13.06 2.26
CA ARG A 506 -0.09 -13.47 1.02
C ARG A 506 -1.12 -12.45 0.54
N GLU A 507 -1.68 -11.72 1.49
CA GLU A 507 -2.81 -10.81 1.34
C GLU A 507 -2.52 -9.57 2.18
N MET A 508 -2.66 -8.39 1.57
CA MET A 508 -2.21 -7.13 2.15
C MET A 508 -3.41 -6.30 2.59
N ILE A 509 -3.80 -6.47 3.85
CA ILE A 509 -4.97 -5.87 4.48
C ILE A 509 -4.49 -4.64 5.25
N LEU A 510 -4.48 -3.49 4.58
CA LEU A 510 -3.86 -2.27 5.08
C LEU A 510 -4.91 -1.18 5.35
N GLY A 511 -5.26 -1.01 6.62
CA GLY A 511 -6.19 0.03 7.09
C GLY A 511 -7.67 -0.40 7.10
N ARG A 512 -8.52 0.43 7.75
CA ARG A 512 -9.93 0.09 8.03
C ARG A 512 -10.78 -0.20 6.80
N GLU A 513 -10.59 0.56 5.70
CA GLU A 513 -11.30 0.31 4.44
C GLU A 513 -11.02 -1.11 3.89
N ALA A 514 -9.81 -1.65 4.11
CA ALA A 514 -9.46 -3.01 3.72
C ALA A 514 -9.98 -4.05 4.72
N GLU A 515 -9.84 -3.80 6.04
CA GLU A 515 -10.32 -4.70 7.09
C GLU A 515 -11.82 -5.00 6.99
N GLN A 516 -12.66 -3.99 6.71
CA GLN A 516 -14.12 -4.19 6.54
C GLN A 516 -14.50 -5.07 5.34
N ARG A 517 -13.57 -5.34 4.41
CA ARG A 517 -13.77 -6.24 3.26
C ARG A 517 -13.25 -7.67 3.51
N VAL A 518 -12.89 -7.99 4.75
CA VAL A 518 -12.32 -9.29 5.12
C VAL A 518 -13.05 -9.82 6.36
N PRO A 519 -13.64 -11.02 6.30
CA PRO A 519 -14.15 -11.72 7.49
C PRO A 519 -13.05 -11.83 8.55
N ALA A 520 -13.40 -11.64 9.82
CA ALA A 520 -12.44 -11.44 10.91
C ALA A 520 -11.41 -12.59 11.04
N GLU A 521 -11.81 -13.81 10.71
CA GLU A 521 -10.99 -15.02 10.69
C GLU A 521 -9.83 -14.98 9.66
N PHE A 522 -9.95 -14.20 8.58
CA PHE A 522 -8.94 -14.08 7.53
C PHE A 522 -8.04 -12.84 7.67
N ILE A 523 -8.34 -11.92 8.60
CA ILE A 523 -7.53 -10.72 8.83
C ILE A 523 -6.12 -11.09 9.32
N VAL A 524 -5.99 -12.08 10.20
CA VAL A 524 -4.73 -12.44 10.85
C VAL A 524 -3.82 -13.27 9.94
N GLN A 525 -2.74 -12.66 9.45
CA GLN A 525 -1.72 -13.31 8.63
C GLN A 525 -0.71 -14.09 9.50
N ARG A 526 -0.09 -15.16 8.97
CA ARG A 526 0.86 -16.02 9.70
C ARG A 526 2.14 -16.28 8.90
N ASP A 527 3.29 -16.21 9.56
CA ASP A 527 4.65 -16.41 8.99
C ASP A 527 5.00 -17.85 8.59
N SER A 528 4.15 -18.81 8.92
CA SER A 528 4.22 -20.19 8.42
C SER A 528 3.48 -20.40 7.10
N ILE A 529 2.64 -19.44 6.70
CA ILE A 529 1.77 -19.50 5.53
C ILE A 529 2.46 -18.86 4.32
N ALA A 530 2.65 -19.67 3.29
CA ALA A 530 3.20 -19.28 2.00
C ALA A 530 2.07 -19.03 0.96
N ASN A 531 2.49 -18.65 -0.25
CA ASN A 531 1.63 -18.55 -1.44
C ASN A 531 2.46 -18.93 -2.69
N PRO A 532 1.87 -19.40 -3.80
CA PRO A 532 2.59 -19.58 -5.07
C PRO A 532 3.43 -18.35 -5.45
N PRO A 533 4.76 -18.47 -5.62
CA PRO A 533 5.63 -17.31 -5.71
C PRO A 533 5.76 -16.83 -7.17
N MET A 534 4.62 -16.47 -7.76
CA MET A 534 4.47 -16.11 -9.18
C MET A 534 5.41 -14.99 -9.66
N LEU A 535 5.84 -14.10 -8.75
CA LEU A 535 6.81 -13.04 -9.06
C LEU A 535 8.15 -13.61 -9.59
N PHE A 536 8.58 -14.82 -9.21
CA PHE A 536 9.78 -15.44 -9.82
C PHE A 536 9.59 -15.79 -11.30
N TYR A 537 8.39 -16.21 -11.72
CA TYR A 537 8.09 -16.51 -13.13
C TYR A 537 8.02 -15.22 -13.95
N LEU A 538 7.43 -14.18 -13.37
CA LEU A 538 7.42 -12.85 -13.94
C LEU A 538 8.84 -12.33 -14.16
N ILE A 539 9.72 -12.45 -13.16
CA ILE A 539 11.14 -12.05 -13.25
C ILE A 539 11.89 -12.88 -14.30
N ASP A 540 11.69 -14.20 -14.37
CA ASP A 540 12.27 -15.03 -15.43
C ASP A 540 11.87 -14.58 -16.83
N LYS A 541 10.60 -14.21 -17.00
CA LYS A 541 10.07 -13.68 -18.25
C LYS A 541 10.51 -12.25 -18.55
N TYR A 542 11.16 -11.57 -17.59
CA TYR A 542 11.89 -10.32 -17.78
C TYR A 542 13.37 -10.56 -18.12
N LEU A 543 14.03 -11.57 -17.53
CA LEU A 543 15.41 -11.95 -17.86
C LEU A 543 15.54 -12.67 -19.22
N ASP A 544 14.45 -13.28 -19.72
CA ASP A 544 14.37 -13.86 -21.08
C ASP A 544 14.42 -12.79 -22.19
N ASP A 545 14.11 -11.54 -21.88
CA ASP A 545 14.08 -10.43 -22.84
C ASP A 545 15.36 -9.60 -22.69
N GLU A 546 16.29 -9.71 -23.64
CA GLU A 546 17.58 -9.03 -23.53
C GLU A 546 17.46 -7.51 -23.47
N ASN A 547 16.44 -6.89 -24.07
CA ASN A 547 16.27 -5.44 -24.06
C ASN A 547 15.84 -4.99 -22.67
N HIS A 548 14.80 -5.62 -22.11
CA HIS A 548 14.36 -5.35 -20.75
C HIS A 548 15.45 -5.71 -19.71
N SER A 549 16.15 -6.83 -19.86
CA SER A 549 17.19 -7.26 -18.92
C SER A 549 18.36 -6.26 -18.85
N LYS A 550 18.83 -5.75 -20.00
CA LYS A 550 19.86 -4.69 -20.06
C LYS A 550 19.35 -3.39 -19.44
N GLN A 551 18.15 -2.96 -19.82
CA GLN A 551 17.55 -1.70 -19.37
C GLN A 551 17.23 -1.66 -17.86
N TYR A 552 17.07 -2.82 -17.23
CA TYR A 552 16.75 -2.97 -15.80
C TYR A 552 17.86 -3.57 -14.95
N SER A 553 19.07 -3.71 -15.50
CA SER A 553 20.14 -4.50 -14.88
C SER A 553 20.41 -4.11 -13.41
N ASP A 554 20.39 -2.83 -13.07
CA ASP A 554 20.70 -2.36 -11.72
C ASP A 554 19.56 -2.57 -10.71
N GLN A 555 18.32 -2.43 -11.14
CA GLN A 555 17.13 -2.72 -10.34
C GLN A 555 17.01 -4.24 -10.11
N LEU A 556 17.26 -5.02 -11.16
CA LEU A 556 17.33 -6.49 -11.11
C LEU A 556 18.43 -6.97 -10.14
N LYS A 557 19.62 -6.36 -10.17
CA LYS A 557 20.69 -6.61 -9.16
C LYS A 557 20.22 -6.27 -7.75
N LYS A 558 19.54 -5.15 -7.53
CA LYS A 558 18.97 -4.75 -6.22
C LYS A 558 17.94 -5.76 -5.70
N PHE A 559 17.18 -6.41 -6.57
CA PHE A 559 16.18 -7.41 -6.17
C PHE A 559 16.82 -8.72 -5.67
N TYR A 560 17.93 -9.13 -6.27
CA TYR A 560 18.52 -10.46 -6.05
C TYR A 560 18.75 -10.82 -4.56
N PRO A 561 19.27 -9.94 -3.69
CA PRO A 561 19.37 -10.21 -2.25
C PRO A 561 18.03 -10.56 -1.57
N ARG A 562 16.96 -9.82 -1.89
CA ARG A 562 15.60 -10.05 -1.34
C ARG A 562 14.98 -11.32 -1.93
N LEU A 563 15.12 -11.54 -3.24
CA LEU A 563 14.67 -12.76 -3.93
C LEU A 563 15.32 -14.02 -3.35
N ARG A 564 16.62 -13.97 -3.08
CA ARG A 564 17.37 -15.06 -2.43
C ARG A 564 16.89 -15.31 -0.99
N LEU A 565 16.59 -14.24 -0.23
CA LEU A 565 16.05 -14.36 1.12
C LEU A 565 14.65 -14.99 1.12
N TRP A 566 13.74 -14.53 0.25
CA TRP A 566 12.39 -15.10 0.09
C TRP A 566 12.40 -16.57 -0.33
N HIS A 567 13.29 -16.95 -1.26
CA HIS A 567 13.48 -18.35 -1.63
C HIS A 567 14.03 -19.19 -0.49
N SER A 568 15.01 -18.67 0.26
CA SER A 568 15.55 -19.36 1.45
C SER A 568 14.45 -19.62 2.48
N TRP A 569 13.60 -18.63 2.72
CA TRP A 569 12.42 -18.74 3.58
C TRP A 569 11.40 -19.79 3.07
N LEU A 570 11.01 -19.72 1.80
CA LEU A 570 10.09 -20.71 1.19
C LEU A 570 10.64 -22.13 1.29
N ASN A 571 11.93 -22.31 0.97
CA ASN A 571 12.61 -23.59 0.98
C ASN A 571 12.72 -24.18 2.39
N ALA A 572 13.03 -23.35 3.40
CA ALA A 572 13.13 -23.78 4.79
C ALA A 572 11.75 -24.08 5.41
N THR A 573 10.78 -23.17 5.26
CA THR A 573 9.48 -23.26 5.96
C THR A 573 8.55 -24.33 5.37
N GLN A 574 8.60 -24.55 4.05
CA GLN A 574 7.69 -25.47 3.37
C GLN A 574 8.28 -26.88 3.15
N LEU A 575 9.48 -27.17 3.68
CA LEU A 575 10.15 -28.47 3.54
C LEU A 575 9.28 -29.63 4.06
N GLY A 576 9.24 -30.75 3.33
CA GLY A 576 8.57 -31.99 3.75
C GLY A 576 9.49 -32.88 4.59
N LYS A 577 8.94 -33.93 5.22
CA LYS A 577 9.74 -34.85 6.07
C LYS A 577 10.83 -35.59 5.31
N ARG A 578 10.62 -35.86 4.00
CA ARG A 578 11.58 -36.58 3.15
C ARG A 578 12.50 -35.58 2.43
N ALA A 579 13.78 -35.92 2.30
CA ALA A 579 14.74 -35.04 1.62
C ALA A 579 14.30 -34.71 0.17
N GLY A 580 14.31 -33.41 -0.18
CA GLY A 580 13.89 -32.93 -1.49
C GLY A 580 12.37 -32.93 -1.74
N THR A 581 11.57 -33.01 -0.67
CA THR A 581 10.10 -32.90 -0.73
C THR A 581 9.61 -31.61 -0.06
N TYR A 582 8.39 -31.19 -0.37
CA TYR A 582 7.73 -30.02 0.23
C TYR A 582 6.30 -30.36 0.68
N ARG A 583 5.70 -29.50 1.51
CA ARG A 583 4.30 -29.57 1.95
C ARG A 583 3.80 -28.17 2.37
N TRP A 584 2.70 -27.70 1.76
CA TRP A 584 1.98 -26.50 2.21
C TRP A 584 1.58 -26.62 3.69
N ARG A 585 1.85 -25.58 4.49
CA ARG A 585 1.38 -25.48 5.88
C ARG A 585 -0.10 -25.05 5.93
N GLY A 586 -0.66 -24.91 7.13
CA GLY A 586 -1.97 -24.25 7.34
C GLY A 586 -3.25 -25.05 7.05
N ARG A 587 -3.18 -26.31 6.60
CA ARG A 587 -4.38 -27.17 6.50
C ARG A 587 -4.92 -27.51 7.90
N ASN A 588 -6.22 -27.40 8.12
CA ASN A 588 -6.86 -27.79 9.38
C ASN A 588 -7.11 -29.30 9.42
N ALA A 589 -6.38 -30.06 10.25
CA ALA A 589 -6.55 -31.51 10.32
C ALA A 589 -7.76 -31.97 11.15
N THR A 590 -8.43 -31.05 11.85
CA THR A 590 -9.50 -31.33 12.83
C THR A 590 -10.75 -30.50 12.54
N THR A 591 -11.04 -30.24 11.26
CA THR A 591 -12.32 -29.63 10.87
C THR A 591 -13.34 -30.74 10.61
N ASP A 592 -14.51 -30.60 11.23
CA ASP A 592 -15.69 -31.44 10.98
C ASP A 592 -16.69 -30.74 10.03
N ASP A 593 -16.43 -29.47 9.68
CA ASP A 593 -17.26 -28.63 8.80
C ASP A 593 -16.91 -28.77 7.30
N GLU A 594 -15.73 -29.32 6.98
CA GLU A 594 -15.20 -29.42 5.60
C GLU A 594 -15.05 -30.87 5.14
N LEU A 595 -15.69 -31.24 4.02
CA LEU A 595 -15.54 -32.58 3.40
C LEU A 595 -14.08 -32.92 3.03
N ASN A 596 -13.28 -31.90 2.69
CA ASN A 596 -11.84 -32.02 2.51
C ASN A 596 -11.18 -30.75 3.09
N PRO A 597 -10.21 -30.85 4.01
CA PRO A 597 -9.63 -29.67 4.61
C PRO A 597 -8.94 -28.73 3.61
N LYS A 598 -9.35 -27.46 3.60
CA LYS A 598 -8.85 -26.45 2.65
C LYS A 598 -7.33 -26.27 2.71
N THR A 599 -6.76 -25.83 1.59
CA THR A 599 -5.34 -25.54 1.39
C THR A 599 -5.14 -24.12 0.83
N LEU A 600 -5.68 -23.12 1.53
CA LEU A 600 -5.56 -21.67 1.22
C LEU A 600 -4.14 -21.21 0.79
N PRO A 601 -3.05 -21.73 1.38
CA PRO A 601 -1.69 -21.30 1.02
C PRO A 601 -1.26 -21.72 -0.39
N SER A 602 -2.02 -22.60 -1.05
CA SER A 602 -1.73 -23.04 -2.42
C SER A 602 -2.37 -22.19 -3.52
N GLY A 603 -3.29 -21.27 -3.18
CA GLY A 603 -4.14 -20.55 -4.14
C GLY A 603 -5.20 -21.42 -4.82
N LEU A 604 -5.26 -22.70 -4.47
CA LEU A 604 -6.25 -23.69 -4.92
C LEU A 604 -6.92 -24.24 -3.66
N ASP A 605 -7.83 -23.44 -3.12
CA ASP A 605 -8.29 -23.50 -1.73
C ASP A 605 -9.02 -24.81 -1.38
N ASP A 606 -9.92 -25.26 -2.24
CA ASP A 606 -10.77 -26.44 -2.08
C ASP A 606 -10.38 -27.62 -3.01
N PHE A 607 -9.29 -27.47 -3.79
CA PHE A 607 -8.80 -28.53 -4.67
C PHE A 607 -8.52 -29.81 -3.84
N PRO A 608 -9.12 -30.97 -4.17
CA PRO A 608 -9.08 -32.15 -3.30
C PRO A 608 -7.66 -32.64 -3.01
N ARG A 609 -7.34 -32.79 -1.72
CA ARG A 609 -6.07 -33.40 -1.25
C ARG A 609 -6.36 -34.56 -0.30
N ALA A 610 -5.33 -35.08 0.36
CA ALA A 610 -5.50 -36.08 1.41
C ALA A 610 -6.54 -35.60 2.44
N THR A 611 -7.61 -36.39 2.64
CA THR A 611 -8.76 -36.06 3.52
C THR A 611 -8.35 -35.91 4.98
N HIS A 612 -7.35 -36.68 5.41
CA HIS A 612 -6.76 -36.61 6.75
C HIS A 612 -5.35 -36.01 6.61
N PRO A 613 -5.14 -34.70 6.87
CA PRO A 613 -3.84 -34.07 6.73
C PRO A 613 -2.88 -34.58 7.81
N THR A 614 -1.79 -35.23 7.39
CA THR A 614 -0.69 -35.61 8.29
C THR A 614 0.61 -34.95 7.84
N ASP A 615 1.59 -34.85 8.75
CA ASP A 615 2.92 -34.34 8.41
C ASP A 615 3.70 -35.24 7.44
N ASP A 616 3.26 -36.49 7.24
CA ASP A 616 3.87 -37.43 6.27
C ASP A 616 3.47 -37.17 4.82
N VAL A 617 2.43 -36.36 4.57
CA VAL A 617 1.99 -35.97 3.22
C VAL A 617 3.05 -35.04 2.59
N SER A 618 4.05 -35.64 1.96
CA SER A 618 5.24 -34.99 1.40
C SER A 618 5.39 -35.31 -0.10
N PHE A 619 5.54 -34.29 -0.95
CA PHE A 619 5.52 -34.46 -2.41
C PHE A 619 6.87 -34.92 -2.99
N CYS A 620 6.89 -36.04 -3.73
CA CYS A 620 8.12 -36.79 -4.02
C CYS A 620 8.83 -36.43 -5.35
N LYS A 621 10.13 -36.73 -5.43
CA LYS A 621 11.06 -36.30 -6.51
C LYS A 621 10.78 -36.88 -7.91
N HIS A 622 10.09 -38.01 -8.03
CA HIS A 622 10.26 -38.96 -9.16
C HIS A 622 9.06 -39.23 -10.10
N PHE A 623 7.90 -38.59 -9.93
CA PHE A 623 6.74 -38.79 -10.82
C PHE A 623 6.56 -37.61 -11.79
N SER A 624 7.29 -37.60 -12.91
CA SER A 624 7.22 -36.50 -13.91
C SER A 624 6.84 -36.93 -15.33
N THR A 625 6.57 -38.22 -15.59
CA THR A 625 6.43 -38.76 -16.96
C THR A 625 5.04 -39.27 -17.34
N LEU A 626 4.05 -39.28 -16.43
CA LEU A 626 2.74 -39.90 -16.68
C LEU A 626 1.53 -38.97 -16.49
N LEU A 627 1.77 -37.68 -16.22
CA LEU A 627 0.75 -36.80 -15.62
C LEU A 627 0.70 -35.39 -16.24
N GLN A 628 0.87 -35.32 -17.58
CA GLN A 628 0.64 -34.09 -18.37
C GLN A 628 -0.85 -33.70 -18.50
N ALA A 629 -1.79 -34.48 -17.94
CA ALA A 629 -3.23 -34.26 -18.09
C ALA A 629 -3.99 -33.88 -16.81
N SER A 630 -3.36 -33.84 -15.62
CA SER A 630 -4.12 -33.62 -14.36
C SER A 630 -3.41 -32.95 -13.18
N HIS A 631 -2.21 -32.36 -13.32
CA HIS A 631 -1.45 -31.85 -12.16
C HIS A 631 -1.00 -30.39 -12.26
N LEU A 632 -1.74 -29.52 -11.54
CA LEU A 632 -1.38 -28.14 -11.19
C LEU A 632 -0.67 -28.02 -9.82
N GLU A 633 -0.29 -29.15 -9.20
CA GLU A 633 0.27 -29.21 -7.85
C GLU A 633 1.81 -29.11 -7.68
N PRO A 634 2.70 -29.23 -8.70
CA PRO A 634 4.16 -29.16 -8.48
C PRO A 634 4.71 -27.73 -8.33
N THR A 635 3.84 -26.74 -8.12
CA THR A 635 4.12 -25.29 -8.18
C THR A 635 5.35 -24.89 -7.36
N ILE A 636 5.40 -25.21 -6.06
CA ILE A 636 6.57 -24.89 -5.20
C ILE A 636 7.87 -25.43 -5.81
N ARG A 637 7.89 -26.68 -6.28
CA ARG A 637 9.11 -27.30 -6.81
C ARG A 637 9.55 -26.67 -8.13
N LEU A 638 8.60 -26.38 -9.02
CA LEU A 638 8.86 -25.67 -10.27
C LEU A 638 9.60 -24.36 -9.96
N PHE A 639 9.05 -23.57 -9.04
CA PHE A 639 9.60 -22.30 -8.58
C PHE A 639 10.96 -22.40 -7.85
N LEU A 640 11.08 -23.27 -6.85
CA LEU A 640 12.28 -23.32 -6.00
C LEU A 640 13.50 -23.98 -6.69
N PHE A 641 13.29 -24.98 -7.55
CA PHE A 641 14.40 -25.75 -8.13
C PHE A 641 14.75 -25.40 -9.57
N ILE A 642 13.80 -25.00 -10.42
CA ILE A 642 14.09 -24.68 -11.82
C ILE A 642 14.49 -23.22 -11.95
N TYR A 643 13.70 -22.31 -11.37
CA TYR A 643 13.88 -20.89 -11.65
C TYR A 643 15.13 -20.31 -11.00
N LEU A 644 15.41 -20.52 -9.70
CA LEU A 644 16.43 -19.68 -9.04
C LEU A 644 17.90 -20.00 -9.41
N PRO A 645 18.35 -21.26 -9.61
CA PRO A 645 19.67 -21.53 -10.17
C PRO A 645 19.84 -20.96 -11.59
N GLY A 646 18.80 -21.08 -12.41
CA GLY A 646 18.76 -20.47 -13.75
C GLY A 646 18.75 -18.94 -13.70
N GLN A 647 17.99 -18.35 -12.77
CA GLN A 647 17.96 -16.91 -12.52
C GLN A 647 19.35 -16.43 -12.09
N ALA A 648 20.02 -17.09 -11.16
CA ALA A 648 21.34 -16.69 -10.70
C ALA A 648 22.34 -16.62 -11.86
N ALA A 649 22.33 -17.61 -12.76
CA ALA A 649 23.13 -17.57 -13.99
C ALA A 649 22.72 -16.41 -14.94
N LYS A 650 21.42 -16.14 -15.11
CA LYS A 650 20.91 -15.01 -15.91
C LYS A 650 21.25 -13.65 -15.29
N PHE A 651 21.10 -13.46 -13.98
CA PHE A 651 21.47 -12.25 -13.23
C PHE A 651 22.99 -12.00 -13.33
N VAL A 652 23.82 -13.04 -13.22
CA VAL A 652 25.27 -12.93 -13.44
C VAL A 652 25.57 -12.51 -14.89
N ARG A 653 24.91 -13.10 -15.89
CA ARG A 653 25.03 -12.69 -17.30
C ARG A 653 24.50 -11.27 -17.57
N THR A 654 23.60 -10.74 -16.74
CA THR A 654 23.09 -9.36 -16.79
C THR A 654 23.98 -8.38 -15.98
N SER A 655 24.99 -8.91 -15.28
CA SER A 655 25.94 -8.14 -14.47
C SER A 655 27.34 -8.05 -15.06
N LEU A 656 27.57 -8.77 -16.16
CA LEU A 656 28.78 -8.81 -16.98
C LEU A 656 28.48 -8.20 -18.35
#